data_AF-A0A1W1YNM0-F1
#
_entry.id   AF-A0A1W1YNM0-F1
#
_cell.length_a   1.000
_cell.length_b   1.000
_cell.length_c   1.000
_cell.angle_alpha   90.00
_cell.angle_beta   90.00
_cell.angle_gamma   90.00
#
_symmetry.space_group_name_H-M   'P 1'
#
loop_
_entity.id
_entity.type
_entity.pdbx_description
1 polymer ?
#
loop_
_entity_poly.entity_id
_entity_poly.type
_entity_poly.pdbx_seq_one_letter_code
_entity_poly.pdbx_strand_id
1 'polypeptide(L)'
;MTRKLTKLPAAIQITDRKNRMIAAAVMLVVLLILLIVNFPIFRDTRISTCVGTRTERSGIITAEPLVQRFVPSGNNIEYIEIHLADCVTDTGEVIFTVENKKGEELFREVIPMSELNGDVYYRFDLSEVKMKKDHTYYFKVLAQGMPNWDAPKLWLSNNVKDEIRDVIFRTQPYNQRLQSNVEIGYSQFHYRAFALSLISIVVSSGTILLKLNIDEKKRRKICLGIMLLMPIVMFVITESLNNGSIAKKTPVVWIINYILYFSIYCMFFAITNRLRFTVLFSNTLIFLIALTNFYKLQFRGEPFTLSDFAQLRTAINVSSQYDFSVRYQVFTTACVFMLATAIISRFRYSMRHKRYRLLLGVLCVSVTALLVTALFNTDRYSASKDSLMKRLGIVNNVWNQQKNFTDNGVMVAITMNAKYLTVDVPAVYNLENLDHVVGDVHDNYGINLLTGEDLTLFEKSYTLRPGDRMPNIICIMDESYCDFSQFGDIQFTKDYSPFMDSLYENPNVIRGDLYVSTYGGGTANSEFEFLTGNTMLAMPRGSIPYQQYIDSETGSISRTLHNIGYRTIAVHPYIGSGWNRPQVYECMAFDEFLDQEAFEDPEYIRSYISDACSFDKIIELYEDNRDNGDGQPLFIFNVTMQNHGSYSKSYDNFEPDVFLAEDPGVYTEAEQYFSVARQTDYAIQDLVAYFANCGEPTVICFFGDHLPSFHDGFYENMLGVADTADCTPDQMQKLYMTDFFIWANYPVAMPDIEHISLNYLSTVVMQVAGIPLTEYQLFLTNMYREYPILTTVGLADSEGNYIGGTDLVTGTDIWNYYSVLEYNNVFEEEDRYNAVFDYPLGMAELLNPDQARGSQEIDMVPAASEEPSIQTEESEVG
;
A
#
# COMPACT_ATOMS: atom_id res chain seq x y z
N MET A 1 -30.46 -45.65 -37.83
CA MET A 1 -29.00 -45.69 -37.58
C MET A 1 -28.72 -45.20 -36.16
N THR A 2 -29.21 -45.95 -35.17
CA THR A 2 -29.26 -45.55 -33.75
C THR A 2 -28.54 -46.59 -32.92
N ARG A 3 -27.78 -46.12 -31.93
CA ARG A 3 -27.05 -46.84 -30.87
C ARG A 3 -25.72 -47.52 -31.25
N LYS A 4 -24.66 -46.71 -31.22
CA LYS A 4 -23.40 -47.06 -30.54
C LYS A 4 -23.03 -45.93 -29.59
N LEU A 5 -23.85 -45.70 -28.56
CA LEU A 5 -23.38 -45.04 -27.35
C LEU A 5 -22.75 -46.14 -26.50
N THR A 6 -21.44 -46.07 -26.40
CA THR A 6 -20.57 -46.81 -25.48
C THR A 6 -21.29 -47.03 -24.14
N LYS A 7 -21.48 -48.30 -23.75
CA LYS A 7 -21.90 -48.65 -22.40
C LYS A 7 -20.87 -48.06 -21.43
N LEU A 8 -21.24 -46.98 -20.73
CA LEU A 8 -20.46 -46.48 -19.59
C LEU A 8 -20.16 -47.67 -18.65
N PRO A 9 -18.94 -47.77 -18.09
CA PRO A 9 -18.59 -48.85 -17.18
C PRO A 9 -19.62 -48.95 -16.05
N ALA A 10 -19.98 -50.17 -15.62
CA ALA A 10 -21.06 -50.44 -14.65
C ALA A 10 -21.00 -49.63 -13.33
N ALA A 11 -19.88 -48.97 -13.03
CA ALA A 11 -19.65 -48.12 -11.87
C ALA A 11 -20.19 -46.67 -12.02
N ILE A 12 -20.42 -46.17 -13.23
CA ILE A 12 -20.92 -44.80 -13.49
C ILE A 12 -22.19 -44.89 -14.35
N GLN A 13 -23.32 -44.46 -13.80
CA GLN A 13 -24.61 -44.40 -14.49
C GLN A 13 -25.10 -42.94 -14.55
N ILE A 14 -25.94 -42.62 -15.54
CA ILE A 14 -26.68 -41.36 -15.56
C ILE A 14 -27.93 -41.52 -14.69
N THR A 15 -28.29 -40.49 -13.95
CA THR A 15 -29.46 -40.50 -13.07
C THR A 15 -30.77 -40.38 -13.87
N ASP A 16 -31.77 -41.20 -13.55
CA ASP A 16 -33.11 -41.10 -14.14
C ASP A 16 -34.04 -40.14 -13.37
N ARG A 17 -33.49 -39.39 -12.40
CA ARG A 17 -34.28 -38.50 -11.53
C ARG A 17 -34.49 -37.18 -12.24
N LYS A 18 -35.75 -36.91 -12.64
CA LYS A 18 -36.17 -35.67 -13.30
C LYS A 18 -35.61 -34.41 -12.60
N ASN A 19 -35.69 -34.34 -11.27
CA ASN A 19 -35.20 -33.18 -10.51
C ASN A 19 -33.69 -32.94 -10.64
N ARG A 20 -32.88 -34.00 -10.76
CA ARG A 20 -31.42 -33.87 -10.97
C ARG A 20 -31.10 -33.44 -12.40
N MET A 21 -31.88 -33.92 -13.38
CA MET A 21 -31.74 -33.49 -14.76
C MET A 21 -32.10 -32.01 -14.92
N ILE A 22 -33.21 -31.58 -14.31
CA ILE A 22 -33.61 -30.16 -14.25
C ILE A 22 -32.53 -29.33 -13.57
N ALA A 23 -32.04 -29.75 -12.39
CA ALA A 23 -30.99 -29.00 -11.68
C ALA A 23 -29.69 -28.88 -12.48
N ALA A 24 -29.25 -29.95 -13.17
CA ALA A 24 -28.08 -29.90 -14.02
C ALA A 24 -28.25 -28.95 -15.23
N ALA A 25 -29.43 -28.98 -15.86
CA ALA A 25 -29.74 -28.09 -16.97
C ALA A 25 -29.81 -26.63 -16.54
N VAL A 26 -30.46 -26.34 -15.40
CA VAL A 26 -30.53 -24.99 -14.83
C VAL A 26 -29.13 -24.49 -14.47
N MET A 27 -28.33 -25.29 -13.75
CA MET A 27 -26.95 -24.90 -13.41
C MET A 27 -26.11 -24.63 -14.66
N LEU A 28 -26.20 -25.48 -15.68
CA LEU A 28 -25.47 -25.30 -16.93
C LEU A 28 -25.88 -23.99 -17.62
N VAL A 29 -27.18 -23.73 -17.75
CA VAL A 29 -27.69 -22.52 -18.39
C VAL A 29 -27.24 -21.27 -17.63
N VAL A 30 -27.38 -21.25 -16.30
CA VAL A 30 -26.96 -20.11 -15.47
C VAL A 30 -25.45 -19.84 -15.61
N LEU A 31 -24.61 -20.87 -15.53
CA LEU A 31 -23.16 -20.71 -15.65
C LEU A 31 -22.72 -20.32 -17.06
N LEU A 32 -23.39 -20.82 -18.11
CA LEU A 32 -23.12 -20.38 -19.48
C LEU A 32 -23.54 -18.93 -19.70
N ILE A 33 -24.68 -18.49 -19.13
CA ILE A 33 -25.07 -17.08 -19.15
C ILE A 33 -23.99 -16.24 -18.46
N LEU A 34 -23.52 -16.64 -17.29
CA LEU A 34 -22.43 -15.93 -16.59
C LEU A 34 -21.15 -15.86 -17.43
N LEU A 35 -20.74 -16.95 -18.09
CA LEU A 35 -19.59 -16.95 -18.99
C LEU A 35 -19.78 -16.04 -20.21
N ILE A 36 -20.99 -15.97 -20.76
CA ILE A 36 -21.31 -15.11 -21.91
C ILE A 36 -21.32 -13.64 -21.50
N VAL A 37 -21.95 -13.31 -20.37
CA VAL A 37 -21.99 -11.93 -19.84
C VAL A 37 -20.59 -11.44 -19.52
N ASN A 38 -19.73 -12.32 -18.98
CA ASN A 38 -18.34 -12.00 -18.67
C ASN A 38 -17.39 -12.35 -19.82
N PHE A 39 -17.86 -12.53 -21.06
CA PHE A 39 -16.98 -12.80 -22.19
C PHE A 39 -15.91 -11.72 -22.42
N PRO A 40 -16.21 -10.42 -22.25
CA PRO A 40 -15.22 -9.35 -22.44
C PRO A 40 -13.99 -9.46 -21.52
N ILE A 41 -14.12 -10.01 -20.30
CA ILE A 41 -13.00 -10.06 -19.34
C ILE A 41 -11.83 -10.92 -19.83
N PHE A 42 -12.07 -11.80 -20.81
CA PHE A 42 -11.05 -12.66 -21.40
C PHE A 42 -10.27 -11.97 -22.52
N ARG A 43 -10.62 -10.73 -22.86
CA ARG A 43 -9.95 -9.92 -23.86
C ARG A 43 -9.15 -8.84 -23.11
N ASP A 44 -7.83 -8.91 -23.23
CA ASP A 44 -6.94 -7.84 -22.80
C ASP A 44 -6.34 -7.18 -24.05
N THR A 45 -6.01 -5.90 -23.94
CA THR A 45 -5.30 -5.18 -25.00
C THR A 45 -3.81 -5.17 -24.69
N ARG A 46 -3.00 -5.77 -25.57
CA ARG A 46 -1.53 -5.58 -25.55
C ARG A 46 -1.18 -4.35 -26.34
N ILE A 47 -0.34 -3.49 -25.81
CA ILE A 47 0.10 -2.28 -26.49
C ILE A 47 1.52 -2.52 -27.03
N SER A 48 1.76 -2.10 -28.28
CA SER A 48 3.10 -1.93 -28.81
C SER A 48 3.31 -0.45 -29.10
N THR A 49 4.05 0.20 -28.23
CA THR A 49 4.45 1.60 -28.39
C THR A 49 5.68 1.67 -29.27
N CYS A 50 5.68 2.60 -30.23
CA CYS A 50 6.75 2.76 -31.21
C CYS A 50 7.32 4.18 -31.12
N VAL A 51 7.99 4.47 -30.00
CA VAL A 51 8.66 5.75 -29.73
C VAL A 51 10.16 5.50 -29.57
N GLY A 52 10.98 6.16 -30.40
CA GLY A 52 12.44 6.04 -30.37
C GLY A 52 13.15 7.25 -29.77
N THR A 53 14.47 7.16 -29.62
CA THR A 53 15.29 8.26 -29.10
C THR A 53 15.34 9.43 -30.10
N ARG A 54 15.30 10.67 -29.61
CA ARG A 54 15.20 11.93 -30.38
C ARG A 54 13.87 12.05 -31.15
N THR A 55 12.83 12.46 -30.44
CA THR A 55 11.51 12.83 -30.98
C THR A 55 11.53 14.26 -31.53
N GLU A 56 11.03 14.47 -32.74
CA GLU A 56 10.99 15.77 -33.42
C GLU A 56 9.61 16.01 -34.08
N ARG A 57 9.08 17.24 -33.93
CA ARG A 57 7.84 17.72 -34.58
C ARG A 57 8.07 18.16 -36.03
N SER A 58 8.49 17.22 -36.89
CA SER A 58 8.95 17.54 -38.25
C SER A 58 8.11 16.92 -39.37
N GLY A 59 7.15 16.04 -39.06
CA GLY A 59 6.33 15.34 -40.05
C GLY A 59 5.13 16.14 -40.56
N ILE A 60 5.32 17.20 -41.34
CA ILE A 60 4.21 18.04 -41.84
C ILE A 60 3.25 17.23 -42.74
N ILE A 61 1.98 17.20 -42.36
CA ILE A 61 0.91 16.40 -42.97
C ILE A 61 0.16 17.29 -43.98
N THR A 62 0.65 17.38 -45.21
CA THR A 62 0.00 18.19 -46.28
C THR A 62 -0.94 17.33 -47.14
N ALA A 63 -1.39 17.86 -48.28
CA ALA A 63 -2.16 17.11 -49.27
C ALA A 63 -1.37 15.93 -49.90
N GLU A 64 -0.03 15.95 -49.82
CA GLU A 64 0.79 14.76 -50.08
C GLU A 64 0.87 13.90 -48.79
N PRO A 65 0.46 12.62 -48.84
CA PRO A 65 0.42 11.79 -47.64
C PRO A 65 1.80 11.43 -47.12
N LEU A 66 1.96 11.51 -45.80
CA LEU A 66 3.02 10.82 -45.08
C LEU A 66 2.67 9.33 -45.02
N VAL A 67 3.57 8.47 -45.49
CA VAL A 67 3.32 7.02 -45.56
C VAL A 67 4.25 6.30 -44.59
N GLN A 68 3.70 5.59 -43.62
CA GLN A 68 4.47 4.80 -42.65
C GLN A 68 4.25 3.31 -42.91
N ARG A 69 5.36 2.57 -43.08
CA ARG A 69 5.30 1.11 -43.18
C ARG A 69 5.29 0.49 -41.78
N PHE A 70 4.44 -0.52 -41.59
CA PHE A 70 4.46 -1.33 -40.36
C PHE A 70 4.18 -2.82 -40.65
N VAL A 71 4.60 -3.66 -39.72
CA VAL A 71 4.45 -5.12 -39.74
C VAL A 71 3.87 -5.56 -38.39
N PRO A 72 2.57 -5.86 -38.31
CA PRO A 72 1.91 -6.20 -37.06
C PRO A 72 2.53 -7.43 -36.40
N SER A 73 2.80 -7.37 -35.10
CA SER A 73 3.13 -8.56 -34.32
C SER A 73 1.91 -9.38 -33.88
N GLY A 74 0.70 -8.80 -33.98
CA GLY A 74 -0.58 -9.43 -33.69
C GLY A 74 -1.51 -9.55 -34.89
N ASN A 75 -2.57 -10.35 -34.76
CA ASN A 75 -3.58 -10.56 -35.82
C ASN A 75 -4.83 -9.69 -35.66
N ASN A 76 -5.03 -9.08 -34.49
CA ASN A 76 -6.25 -8.34 -34.16
C ASN A 76 -5.82 -6.97 -33.62
N ILE A 77 -5.57 -6.03 -34.51
CA ILE A 77 -5.31 -4.65 -34.11
C ILE A 77 -6.67 -4.05 -33.73
N GLU A 78 -6.76 -3.48 -32.53
CA GLU A 78 -7.94 -2.74 -32.07
C GLU A 78 -7.87 -1.30 -32.49
N TYR A 79 -6.69 -0.69 -32.39
CA TYR A 79 -6.50 0.69 -32.77
C TYR A 79 -5.05 0.95 -33.19
N ILE A 80 -4.87 2.02 -33.96
CA ILE A 80 -3.59 2.70 -34.11
C ILE A 80 -3.81 4.11 -33.58
N GLU A 81 -2.99 4.53 -32.64
CA GLU A 81 -3.02 5.88 -32.09
C GLU A 81 -1.85 6.67 -32.63
N ILE A 82 -2.09 7.90 -33.08
CA ILE A 82 -1.07 8.74 -33.71
C ILE A 82 -0.97 10.04 -32.96
N HIS A 83 0.27 10.44 -32.69
CA HIS A 83 0.55 11.74 -32.09
C HIS A 83 0.67 12.84 -33.17
N LEU A 84 -0.40 13.63 -33.29
CA LEU A 84 -0.48 14.83 -34.12
C LEU A 84 0.02 16.04 -33.32
N ALA A 85 0.67 16.99 -33.99
CA ALA A 85 1.23 18.20 -33.39
C ALA A 85 0.87 19.44 -34.20
N ASP A 86 0.97 20.61 -33.58
CA ASP A 86 0.70 21.91 -34.23
C ASP A 86 -0.71 21.98 -34.88
N CYS A 87 -1.72 21.36 -34.27
CA CYS A 87 -3.12 21.47 -34.70
C CYS A 87 -3.69 22.84 -34.26
N VAL A 88 -3.47 23.88 -35.08
CA VAL A 88 -3.74 25.29 -34.71
C VAL A 88 -4.89 25.94 -35.47
N THR A 89 -5.55 25.21 -36.37
CA THR A 89 -6.65 25.71 -37.21
C THR A 89 -7.89 24.85 -37.03
N ASP A 90 -9.08 25.46 -37.06
CA ASP A 90 -10.36 24.73 -37.08
C ASP A 90 -10.80 24.40 -38.52
N THR A 91 -10.03 24.81 -39.52
CA THR A 91 -10.39 24.67 -40.95
C THR A 91 -9.64 23.51 -41.60
N GLY A 92 -10.37 22.70 -42.37
CA GLY A 92 -9.83 21.54 -43.09
C GLY A 92 -10.02 20.23 -42.33
N GLU A 93 -9.37 19.18 -42.81
CA GLU A 93 -9.51 17.82 -42.30
C GLU A 93 -8.21 17.01 -42.41
N VAL A 94 -8.02 16.09 -41.47
CA VAL A 94 -6.98 15.05 -41.50
C VAL A 94 -7.61 13.74 -41.96
N ILE A 95 -7.00 13.11 -42.95
CA ILE A 95 -7.42 11.83 -43.49
C ILE A 95 -6.38 10.78 -43.11
N PHE A 96 -6.83 9.77 -42.38
CA PHE A 96 -6.05 8.58 -42.07
C PHE A 96 -6.52 7.41 -42.91
N THR A 97 -5.59 6.68 -43.51
CA THR A 97 -5.89 5.48 -44.30
C THR A 97 -4.91 4.37 -43.96
N VAL A 98 -5.39 3.12 -43.99
CA VAL A 98 -4.53 1.93 -43.90
C VAL A 98 -4.67 1.11 -45.17
N GLU A 99 -3.55 0.72 -45.76
CA GLU A 99 -3.46 -0.03 -47.00
C GLU A 99 -2.61 -1.29 -46.85
N ASN A 100 -2.91 -2.31 -47.65
CA ASN A 100 -2.04 -3.46 -47.80
C ASN A 100 -0.92 -3.22 -48.83
N LYS A 101 0.03 -4.16 -48.95
CA LYS A 101 1.14 -4.09 -49.92
C LYS A 101 0.71 -3.94 -51.40
N LYS A 102 -0.52 -4.26 -51.75
CA LYS A 102 -1.05 -4.09 -53.12
C LYS A 102 -1.66 -2.70 -53.36
N GLY A 103 -1.72 -1.85 -52.32
CA GLY A 103 -2.38 -0.55 -52.37
C GLY A 103 -3.90 -0.63 -52.25
N GLU A 104 -4.44 -1.74 -51.74
CA GLU A 104 -5.87 -1.82 -51.42
C GLU A 104 -6.10 -1.16 -50.06
N GLU A 105 -6.99 -0.15 -50.03
CA GLU A 105 -7.44 0.53 -48.81
C GLU A 105 -8.29 -0.42 -47.95
N LEU A 106 -7.86 -0.59 -46.70
CA LEU A 106 -8.49 -1.43 -45.70
C LEU A 106 -9.28 -0.60 -44.67
N PHE A 107 -8.85 0.63 -44.44
CA PHE A 107 -9.45 1.56 -43.49
C PHE A 107 -9.29 2.99 -43.98
N ARG A 108 -10.30 3.83 -43.70
CA ARG A 108 -10.26 5.26 -43.96
C ARG A 108 -11.11 6.00 -42.95
N GLU A 109 -10.53 7.01 -42.33
CA GLU A 109 -11.22 7.91 -41.41
C GLU A 109 -10.85 9.35 -41.73
N VAL A 110 -11.81 10.26 -41.56
CA VAL A 110 -11.66 11.68 -41.84
C VAL A 110 -12.03 12.43 -40.57
N ILE A 111 -11.06 13.17 -40.03
CA ILE A 111 -11.19 13.92 -38.80
C ILE A 111 -11.23 15.41 -39.17
N PRO A 112 -12.32 16.13 -38.82
CA PRO A 112 -12.33 17.58 -38.94
C PRO A 112 -11.24 18.21 -38.06
N MET A 113 -10.53 19.21 -38.57
CA MET A 113 -9.52 19.91 -37.76
C MET A 113 -10.10 20.56 -36.50
N SER A 114 -11.39 20.91 -36.48
CA SER A 114 -12.08 21.41 -35.29
C SER A 114 -12.15 20.42 -34.11
N GLU A 115 -11.86 19.14 -34.34
CA GLU A 115 -11.79 18.10 -33.30
C GLU A 115 -10.36 17.91 -32.75
N LEU A 116 -9.36 18.60 -33.33
CA LEU A 116 -7.95 18.46 -33.03
C LEU A 116 -7.40 19.81 -32.55
N ASN A 117 -6.92 19.89 -31.29
CA ASN A 117 -6.38 21.13 -30.73
C ASN A 117 -5.04 20.91 -30.03
N GLY A 118 -4.00 21.59 -30.50
CA GLY A 118 -2.65 21.50 -29.95
C GLY A 118 -1.89 20.25 -30.40
N ASP A 119 -1.25 19.58 -29.44
CA ASP A 119 -0.55 18.30 -29.63
C ASP A 119 -1.44 17.18 -29.07
N VAL A 120 -1.99 16.34 -29.95
CA VAL A 120 -3.09 15.40 -29.64
C VAL A 120 -2.72 13.98 -30.04
N TYR A 121 -2.92 13.04 -29.13
CA TYR A 121 -2.97 11.61 -29.45
C TYR A 121 -4.37 11.28 -29.97
N TYR A 122 -4.48 10.96 -31.26
CA TYR A 122 -5.76 10.56 -31.85
C TYR A 122 -5.78 9.06 -32.16
N ARG A 123 -6.80 8.39 -31.62
CA ARG A 123 -6.97 6.93 -31.72
C ARG A 123 -7.90 6.57 -32.86
N PHE A 124 -7.36 5.85 -33.85
CA PHE A 124 -8.12 5.29 -34.97
C PHE A 124 -8.57 3.87 -34.64
N ASP A 125 -9.88 3.63 -34.52
CA ASP A 125 -10.46 2.31 -34.24
C ASP A 125 -10.37 1.40 -35.48
N LEU A 126 -9.56 0.37 -35.37
CA LEU A 126 -9.30 -0.63 -36.40
C LEU A 126 -9.91 -1.99 -36.07
N SER A 127 -10.79 -2.08 -35.08
CA SER A 127 -11.34 -3.33 -34.57
C SER A 127 -12.09 -4.17 -35.64
N GLU A 128 -12.61 -3.53 -36.68
CA GLU A 128 -13.26 -4.19 -37.82
C GLU A 128 -12.29 -4.62 -38.93
N VAL A 129 -11.05 -4.13 -38.91
CA VAL A 129 -10.07 -4.30 -39.97
C VAL A 129 -9.23 -5.55 -39.75
N LYS A 130 -9.33 -6.52 -40.66
CA LYS A 130 -8.59 -7.79 -40.56
C LYS A 130 -7.19 -7.67 -41.13
N MET A 131 -6.21 -7.51 -40.25
CA MET A 131 -4.79 -7.57 -40.60
C MET A 131 -4.16 -8.89 -40.17
N LYS A 132 -3.23 -9.40 -40.98
CA LYS A 132 -2.44 -10.61 -40.68
C LYS A 132 -1.11 -10.23 -40.07
N LYS A 133 -0.74 -10.92 -38.99
CA LYS A 133 0.60 -10.87 -38.40
C LYS A 133 1.69 -11.10 -39.46
N ASP A 134 2.83 -10.43 -39.28
CA ASP A 134 4.04 -10.53 -40.12
C ASP A 134 3.85 -10.12 -41.60
N HIS A 135 2.68 -9.59 -41.96
CA HIS A 135 2.45 -8.99 -43.29
C HIS A 135 2.73 -7.50 -43.25
N THR A 136 3.17 -6.95 -44.39
CA THR A 136 3.46 -5.52 -44.50
C THR A 136 2.20 -4.73 -44.83
N TYR A 137 1.92 -3.73 -44.01
CA TYR A 137 0.88 -2.72 -44.22
C TYR A 137 1.52 -1.34 -44.23
N TYR A 138 0.74 -0.37 -44.71
CA TYR A 138 1.10 1.03 -44.73
C TYR A 138 -0.06 1.80 -44.16
N PHE A 139 0.19 2.71 -43.24
CA PHE A 139 -0.78 3.76 -42.96
C PHE A 139 -0.33 5.06 -43.58
N LYS A 140 -1.31 5.88 -43.97
CA LYS A 140 -1.08 7.19 -44.57
C LYS A 140 -1.86 8.23 -43.81
N VAL A 141 -1.22 9.35 -43.56
CA VAL A 141 -1.84 10.53 -42.96
C VAL A 141 -1.65 11.69 -43.93
N LEU A 142 -2.73 12.39 -44.28
CA LEU A 142 -2.69 13.60 -45.09
C LEU A 142 -3.68 14.63 -44.56
N ALA A 143 -3.44 15.91 -44.79
CA ALA A 143 -4.37 16.98 -44.42
C ALA A 143 -4.76 17.78 -45.66
N GLN A 144 -6.02 18.18 -45.74
CA GLN A 144 -6.55 18.95 -46.85
C GLN A 144 -7.56 20.00 -46.39
N GLY A 145 -7.84 20.98 -47.26
CA GLY A 145 -8.78 22.06 -46.93
C GLY A 145 -8.19 23.16 -46.04
N MET A 146 -6.87 23.21 -45.86
CA MET A 146 -6.15 24.24 -45.10
C MET A 146 -4.87 24.68 -45.84
N PRO A 147 -4.34 25.88 -45.56
CA PRO A 147 -3.02 26.28 -46.05
C PRO A 147 -1.90 25.39 -45.52
N ASN A 148 -0.87 25.11 -46.34
CA ASN A 148 0.23 24.21 -45.94
C ASN A 148 1.02 24.67 -44.70
N TRP A 149 1.00 25.97 -44.37
CA TRP A 149 1.66 26.49 -43.16
C TRP A 149 0.83 26.27 -41.88
N ASP A 150 -0.46 25.98 -42.01
CA ASP A 150 -1.39 25.62 -40.92
C ASP A 150 -1.58 24.09 -40.84
N ALA A 151 -0.85 23.31 -41.66
CA ALA A 151 -0.97 21.87 -41.70
C ALA A 151 -0.42 21.22 -40.42
N PRO A 152 -1.14 20.25 -39.83
CA PRO A 152 -0.67 19.56 -38.63
C PRO A 152 0.60 18.78 -38.94
N LYS A 153 1.39 18.51 -37.90
CA LYS A 153 2.62 17.73 -37.97
C LYS A 153 2.45 16.39 -37.26
N LEU A 154 3.31 15.44 -37.57
CA LEU A 154 3.52 14.23 -36.79
C LEU A 154 4.79 14.34 -35.97
N TRP A 155 4.72 13.79 -34.77
CA TRP A 155 5.91 13.44 -34.01
C TRP A 155 6.62 12.27 -34.67
N LEU A 156 7.88 12.49 -35.01
CA LEU A 156 8.74 11.49 -35.61
C LEU A 156 9.91 11.18 -34.68
N SER A 157 10.32 9.92 -34.59
CA SER A 157 11.49 9.49 -33.82
C SER A 157 12.45 8.67 -34.67
N ASN A 158 13.66 8.41 -34.16
CA ASN A 158 14.49 7.37 -34.75
C ASN A 158 13.78 6.00 -34.72
N ASN A 159 14.10 5.15 -35.69
CA ASN A 159 13.58 3.79 -35.72
C ASN A 159 14.03 2.99 -34.48
N VAL A 160 13.09 2.31 -33.84
CA VAL A 160 13.36 1.28 -32.82
C VAL A 160 13.32 -0.13 -33.44
N LYS A 161 13.67 -1.15 -32.65
CA LYS A 161 13.75 -2.55 -33.14
C LYS A 161 12.36 -3.19 -33.21
N ASP A 162 11.34 -2.45 -33.61
CA ASP A 162 9.95 -2.86 -33.44
C ASP A 162 9.20 -2.99 -34.78
N GLU A 163 7.88 -2.95 -34.70
CA GLU A 163 6.93 -3.30 -35.76
C GLU A 163 6.87 -2.24 -36.86
N ILE A 164 7.27 -1.02 -36.54
CA ILE A 164 7.17 0.14 -37.40
C ILE A 164 8.51 0.46 -38.02
N ARG A 165 8.49 0.83 -39.30
CA ARG A 165 9.71 0.94 -40.10
C ARG A 165 9.60 2.08 -41.09
N ASP A 166 10.45 3.10 -40.97
CA ASP A 166 10.68 4.16 -41.96
C ASP A 166 9.41 4.92 -42.43
N VAL A 167 9.33 6.23 -42.17
CA VAL A 167 8.43 7.15 -42.87
C VAL A 167 8.93 7.33 -44.31
N ILE A 168 8.02 7.22 -45.27
CA ILE A 168 8.27 7.48 -46.69
C ILE A 168 7.59 8.80 -47.05
N PHE A 169 8.39 9.86 -47.24
CA PHE A 169 7.89 11.17 -47.68
C PHE A 169 8.94 11.98 -48.47
N ARG A 170 8.50 12.95 -49.30
CA ARG A 170 9.36 13.70 -50.24
C ARG A 170 10.21 14.81 -49.61
N THR A 171 9.84 15.33 -48.44
CA THR A 171 10.56 16.45 -47.80
C THR A 171 11.58 15.99 -46.75
N GLN A 172 11.63 14.70 -46.43
CA GLN A 172 12.58 14.14 -45.46
C GLN A 172 13.97 13.95 -46.10
N PRO A 173 15.07 14.29 -45.38
CA PRO A 173 16.42 13.99 -45.83
C PRO A 173 16.63 12.48 -46.03
N TYR A 174 17.02 12.04 -47.23
CA TYR A 174 17.23 10.62 -47.58
C TYR A 174 18.24 9.88 -46.68
N ASN A 175 19.03 10.60 -45.87
CA ASN A 175 20.05 10.07 -44.98
C ASN A 175 19.55 9.78 -43.55
N GLN A 176 18.31 10.12 -43.20
CA GLN A 176 17.71 9.83 -41.89
C GLN A 176 16.58 8.81 -42.03
N ARG A 177 16.53 7.83 -41.12
CA ARG A 177 15.47 6.82 -41.03
C ARG A 177 14.64 7.09 -39.78
N LEU A 178 13.52 7.77 -39.96
CA LEU A 178 12.58 8.13 -38.90
C LEU A 178 11.32 7.27 -39.00
N GLN A 179 10.59 7.13 -37.89
CA GLN A 179 9.24 6.55 -37.82
C GLN A 179 8.30 7.55 -37.16
N SER A 180 6.99 7.49 -37.42
CA SER A 180 6.03 8.25 -36.60
C SER A 180 5.83 7.59 -35.24
N ASN A 181 5.71 8.42 -34.20
CA ASN A 181 5.29 7.98 -32.87
C ASN A 181 3.84 7.52 -32.93
N VAL A 182 3.64 6.23 -32.69
CA VAL A 182 2.30 5.64 -32.65
C VAL A 182 2.25 4.51 -31.64
N GLU A 183 1.04 4.23 -31.16
CA GLU A 183 0.73 3.04 -30.39
C GLU A 183 -0.14 2.11 -31.22
N ILE A 184 0.15 0.82 -31.16
CA ILE A 184 -0.69 -0.21 -31.78
C ILE A 184 -1.28 -1.08 -30.68
N GLY A 185 -2.59 -0.96 -30.48
CA GLY A 185 -3.35 -1.79 -29.55
C GLY A 185 -3.74 -3.12 -30.18
N TYR A 186 -3.44 -4.23 -29.50
CA TYR A 186 -3.74 -5.59 -29.95
C TYR A 186 -4.71 -6.29 -29.02
N SER A 187 -5.83 -6.73 -29.58
CA SER A 187 -6.75 -7.62 -28.89
C SER A 187 -6.11 -8.98 -28.66
N GLN A 188 -5.78 -9.29 -27.40
CA GLN A 188 -5.42 -10.63 -27.00
C GLN A 188 -6.58 -11.28 -26.25
N PHE A 189 -7.19 -12.27 -26.88
CA PHE A 189 -8.13 -13.13 -26.20
C PHE A 189 -7.41 -14.30 -25.50
N HIS A 190 -7.69 -14.51 -24.22
CA HIS A 190 -7.15 -15.59 -23.40
C HIS A 190 -7.87 -16.92 -23.67
N TYR A 191 -7.70 -17.46 -24.88
CA TYR A 191 -8.40 -18.67 -25.35
C TYR A 191 -8.25 -19.86 -24.40
N ARG A 192 -7.09 -20.02 -23.77
CA ARG A 192 -6.84 -21.13 -22.82
C ARG A 192 -7.68 -20.98 -21.57
N ALA A 193 -7.76 -19.77 -21.00
CA ALA A 193 -8.53 -19.46 -19.81
C ALA A 193 -10.04 -19.59 -20.09
N PHE A 194 -10.50 -19.08 -21.24
CA PHE A 194 -11.88 -19.22 -21.68
C PHE A 194 -12.28 -20.68 -21.90
N ALA A 195 -11.47 -21.45 -22.63
CA ALA A 195 -11.72 -22.86 -22.89
C ALA A 195 -11.74 -23.67 -21.59
N LEU A 196 -10.83 -23.39 -20.66
CA LEU A 196 -10.78 -24.04 -19.35
C LEU A 196 -12.04 -23.72 -18.52
N SER A 197 -12.50 -22.47 -18.54
CA SER A 197 -13.73 -22.04 -17.88
C SER A 197 -14.95 -22.76 -18.44
N LEU A 198 -15.09 -22.79 -19.78
CA LEU A 198 -16.18 -23.47 -20.47
C LEU A 198 -16.19 -24.98 -20.16
N ILE A 199 -15.04 -25.65 -20.26
CA ILE A 199 -14.91 -27.06 -19.91
C ILE A 199 -15.32 -27.30 -18.45
N SER A 200 -14.85 -26.44 -17.54
CA SER A 200 -15.17 -26.56 -16.11
C SER A 200 -16.66 -26.39 -15.83
N ILE A 201 -17.33 -25.47 -16.50
CA ILE A 201 -18.78 -25.26 -16.40
C ILE A 201 -19.56 -26.48 -16.92
N VAL A 202 -19.19 -27.00 -18.10
CA VAL A 202 -19.88 -28.15 -18.70
C VAL A 202 -19.68 -29.40 -17.85
N VAL A 203 -18.45 -29.67 -17.41
CA VAL A 203 -18.13 -30.87 -16.64
C VAL A 203 -18.72 -30.79 -15.23
N SER A 204 -18.66 -29.63 -14.56
CA SER A 204 -19.24 -29.44 -13.21
C SER A 204 -20.75 -29.70 -13.22
N SER A 205 -21.47 -29.13 -14.20
CA SER A 205 -22.91 -29.37 -14.40
C SER A 205 -23.21 -30.83 -14.73
N GLY A 206 -22.37 -31.44 -15.58
CA GLY A 206 -22.45 -32.87 -15.93
C GLY A 206 -22.30 -33.80 -14.73
N THR A 207 -21.50 -33.42 -13.72
CA THR A 207 -21.36 -34.22 -12.49
C THR A 207 -22.68 -34.41 -11.74
N ILE A 208 -23.64 -33.49 -11.92
CA ILE A 208 -24.97 -33.59 -11.31
C ILE A 208 -25.74 -34.81 -11.77
N LEU A 209 -25.55 -35.16 -13.05
CA LEU A 209 -26.18 -36.27 -13.71
C LEU A 209 -25.57 -37.62 -13.33
N LEU A 210 -24.34 -37.63 -12.77
CA LEU A 210 -23.64 -38.87 -12.45
C LEU A 210 -24.18 -39.53 -11.19
N LYS A 211 -24.48 -40.83 -11.31
CA LYS A 211 -24.74 -41.78 -10.24
C LYS A 211 -23.54 -42.72 -10.14
N LEU A 212 -22.79 -42.59 -9.05
CA LEU A 212 -21.62 -43.41 -8.76
C LEU A 212 -22.03 -44.66 -7.98
N ASN A 213 -22.03 -45.82 -8.63
CA ASN A 213 -22.25 -47.13 -8.01
C ASN A 213 -20.89 -47.80 -7.79
N ILE A 214 -20.11 -47.22 -6.88
CA ILE A 214 -18.75 -47.69 -6.58
C ILE A 214 -18.79 -48.53 -5.31
N ASP A 215 -18.25 -49.75 -5.42
CA ASP A 215 -18.01 -50.64 -4.28
C ASP A 215 -17.27 -49.93 -3.14
N GLU A 216 -17.56 -50.28 -1.90
CA GLU A 216 -17.05 -49.60 -0.72
C GLU A 216 -15.52 -49.59 -0.66
N LYS A 217 -14.86 -50.69 -1.05
CA LYS A 217 -13.39 -50.78 -1.05
C LYS A 217 -12.77 -49.86 -2.09
N LYS A 218 -13.36 -49.77 -3.28
CA LYS A 218 -12.91 -48.85 -4.35
C LYS A 218 -13.21 -47.39 -4.00
N ARG A 219 -14.40 -47.11 -3.45
CA ARG A 219 -14.80 -45.79 -2.97
C ARG A 219 -13.84 -45.27 -1.92
N ARG A 220 -13.44 -46.12 -0.95
CA ARG A 220 -12.43 -45.78 0.05
C ARG A 220 -11.09 -45.37 -0.58
N LYS A 221 -10.57 -46.14 -1.55
CA LYS A 221 -9.31 -45.81 -2.23
C LYS A 221 -9.40 -44.49 -3.00
N ILE A 222 -10.51 -44.25 -3.71
CA ILE A 222 -10.75 -42.99 -4.43
C ILE A 222 -10.82 -41.82 -3.45
N CYS A 223 -11.56 -41.96 -2.36
CA CYS A 223 -11.67 -40.94 -1.31
C CYS A 223 -10.32 -40.60 -0.66
N LEU A 224 -9.47 -41.59 -0.44
CA LEU A 224 -8.08 -41.36 0.01
C LEU A 224 -7.25 -40.64 -1.06
N GLY A 225 -7.39 -41.04 -2.32
CA GLY A 225 -6.75 -40.35 -3.45
C GLY A 225 -7.19 -38.90 -3.58
N ILE A 226 -8.47 -38.59 -3.38
CA ILE A 226 -9.00 -37.22 -3.35
C ILE A 226 -8.37 -36.43 -2.21
N MET A 227 -8.27 -37.01 -1.01
CA MET A 227 -7.67 -36.34 0.14
C MET A 227 -6.19 -35.99 -0.09
N LEU A 228 -5.46 -36.77 -0.89
CA LEU A 228 -4.08 -36.49 -1.28
C LEU A 228 -3.98 -35.54 -2.48
N LEU A 229 -4.92 -35.59 -3.43
CA LEU A 229 -4.85 -34.80 -4.66
C LEU A 229 -5.35 -33.36 -4.48
N MET A 230 -6.37 -33.14 -3.64
CA MET A 230 -7.01 -31.84 -3.51
C MET A 230 -6.10 -30.72 -2.97
N PRO A 231 -5.19 -30.97 -2.02
CA PRO A 231 -4.16 -30.01 -1.65
C PRO A 231 -3.36 -29.49 -2.85
N ILE A 232 -2.99 -30.37 -3.79
CA ILE A 232 -2.24 -30.00 -5.01
C ILE A 232 -3.11 -29.13 -5.92
N VAL A 233 -4.38 -29.52 -6.11
CA VAL A 233 -5.32 -28.74 -6.94
C VAL A 233 -5.52 -27.34 -6.37
N MET A 234 -5.73 -27.23 -5.05
CA MET A 234 -5.90 -25.93 -4.40
C MET A 234 -4.62 -25.11 -4.40
N PHE A 235 -3.45 -25.72 -4.25
CA PHE A 235 -2.18 -25.02 -4.40
C PHE A 235 -2.04 -24.41 -5.80
N VAL A 236 -2.34 -25.16 -6.85
CA VAL A 236 -2.32 -24.66 -8.24
C VAL A 236 -3.32 -23.51 -8.44
N ILE A 237 -4.54 -23.63 -7.91
CA ILE A 237 -5.57 -22.58 -8.00
C ILE A 237 -5.09 -21.31 -7.31
N THR A 238 -4.60 -21.41 -6.07
CA THR A 238 -4.15 -20.26 -5.26
C THR A 238 -3.01 -19.51 -5.95
N GLU A 239 -1.99 -20.23 -6.40
CA GLU A 239 -0.84 -19.61 -7.07
C GLU A 239 -1.23 -19.00 -8.42
N SER A 240 -2.09 -19.68 -9.21
CA SER A 240 -2.54 -19.14 -10.49
C SER A 240 -3.40 -17.88 -10.34
N LEU A 241 -4.16 -17.78 -9.25
CA LEU A 241 -4.96 -16.60 -8.93
C LEU A 241 -4.06 -15.41 -8.57
N ASN A 242 -3.01 -15.64 -7.79
CA ASN A 242 -2.11 -14.61 -7.28
C ASN A 242 -0.86 -14.40 -8.15
N ASN A 243 -0.95 -14.70 -9.47
CA ASN A 243 0.15 -14.62 -10.44
C ASN A 243 1.46 -15.33 -10.04
N GLY A 244 1.40 -16.23 -9.05
CA GLY A 244 2.53 -17.01 -8.56
C GLY A 244 2.94 -18.07 -9.58
N SER A 245 4.20 -18.04 -10.01
CA SER A 245 4.70 -19.10 -10.91
C SER A 245 4.96 -20.37 -10.12
N ILE A 246 4.13 -21.36 -10.38
CA ILE A 246 4.25 -22.71 -9.83
C ILE A 246 5.50 -23.42 -10.37
N ALA A 247 5.92 -23.08 -11.60
CA ALA A 247 7.06 -23.70 -12.27
C ALA A 247 8.43 -23.17 -11.80
N LYS A 248 8.47 -21.95 -11.24
CA LYS A 248 9.71 -21.34 -10.72
C LYS A 248 10.12 -21.89 -9.34
N LYS A 249 9.21 -22.58 -8.63
CA LYS A 249 9.43 -23.06 -7.26
C LYS A 249 10.31 -24.31 -7.20
N THR A 250 11.19 -24.39 -6.19
CA THR A 250 12.03 -25.58 -5.98
C THR A 250 11.17 -26.79 -5.55
N PRO A 251 11.66 -28.03 -5.78
CA PRO A 251 10.93 -29.22 -5.33
C PRO A 251 10.63 -29.24 -3.82
N VAL A 252 11.47 -28.60 -3.00
CA VAL A 252 11.27 -28.56 -1.54
C VAL A 252 10.15 -27.58 -1.17
N VAL A 253 10.15 -26.37 -1.76
CA VAL A 253 9.08 -25.38 -1.57
C VAL A 253 7.72 -25.97 -1.95
N TRP A 254 7.68 -26.76 -3.02
CA TRP A 254 6.51 -27.54 -3.43
C TRP A 254 6.04 -28.54 -2.36
N ILE A 255 6.95 -29.31 -1.78
CA ILE A 255 6.62 -30.30 -0.75
C ILE A 255 6.08 -29.61 0.50
N ILE A 256 6.66 -28.49 0.92
CA ILE A 256 6.23 -27.77 2.12
C ILE A 256 4.85 -27.16 1.90
N ASN A 257 4.61 -26.51 0.75
CA ASN A 257 3.26 -26.07 0.37
C ASN A 257 2.30 -27.26 0.42
N TYR A 258 2.61 -28.36 -0.24
CA TYR A 258 1.75 -29.55 -0.21
C TYR A 258 1.42 -30.01 1.21
N ILE A 259 2.39 -30.06 2.13
CA ILE A 259 2.16 -30.49 3.51
C ILE A 259 1.26 -29.48 4.25
N LEU A 260 1.46 -28.17 4.09
CA LEU A 260 0.61 -27.14 4.71
C LEU A 260 -0.84 -27.21 4.20
N TYR A 261 -1.04 -27.34 2.88
CA TYR A 261 -2.38 -27.51 2.34
C TYR A 261 -2.98 -28.85 2.83
N PHE A 262 -2.21 -29.94 2.83
CA PHE A 262 -2.69 -31.25 3.27
C PHE A 262 -3.05 -31.28 4.77
N SER A 263 -2.33 -30.54 5.61
CA SER A 263 -2.60 -30.49 7.05
C SER A 263 -3.94 -29.85 7.36
N ILE A 264 -4.31 -28.77 6.64
CA ILE A 264 -5.63 -28.14 6.74
C ILE A 264 -6.74 -29.18 6.54
N TYR A 265 -6.60 -30.03 5.50
CA TYR A 265 -7.59 -31.07 5.21
C TYR A 265 -7.61 -32.15 6.29
N CYS A 266 -6.44 -32.58 6.78
CA CYS A 266 -6.36 -33.57 7.86
C CYS A 266 -6.99 -33.05 9.16
N MET A 267 -6.76 -31.78 9.51
CA MET A 267 -7.34 -31.13 10.68
C MET A 267 -8.88 -31.11 10.58
N PHE A 268 -9.43 -30.61 9.48
CA PHE A 268 -10.88 -30.60 9.28
C PHE A 268 -11.46 -32.01 9.17
N PHE A 269 -10.73 -32.98 8.64
CA PHE A 269 -11.17 -34.39 8.58
C PHE A 269 -11.21 -35.03 9.96
N ALA A 270 -10.25 -34.71 10.83
CA ALA A 270 -10.24 -35.21 12.21
C ALA A 270 -11.48 -34.73 13.00
N ILE A 271 -11.89 -33.48 12.77
CA ILE A 271 -13.08 -32.85 13.38
C ILE A 271 -14.37 -33.40 12.76
N THR A 272 -14.54 -33.28 11.45
CA THR A 272 -15.82 -33.57 10.77
C THR A 272 -16.07 -35.06 10.51
N ASN A 273 -14.99 -35.86 10.39
CA ASN A 273 -15.01 -37.27 9.98
C ASN A 273 -15.82 -37.56 8.69
N ARG A 274 -16.03 -36.53 7.86
CA ARG A 274 -16.85 -36.61 6.66
C ARG A 274 -16.09 -35.91 5.54
N LEU A 275 -15.48 -36.71 4.66
CA LEU A 275 -14.60 -36.22 3.59
C LEU A 275 -15.24 -35.09 2.77
N ARG A 276 -16.53 -35.24 2.44
CA ARG A 276 -17.26 -34.21 1.69
C ARG A 276 -17.24 -32.85 2.39
N PHE A 277 -17.52 -32.81 3.69
CA PHE A 277 -17.55 -31.54 4.43
C PHE A 277 -16.15 -30.99 4.64
N THR A 278 -15.18 -31.87 4.95
CA THR A 278 -13.76 -31.52 5.02
C THR A 278 -13.32 -30.77 3.77
N VAL A 279 -13.45 -31.41 2.60
CA VAL A 279 -12.89 -30.87 1.37
C VAL A 279 -13.65 -29.62 0.92
N LEU A 280 -14.98 -29.59 1.04
CA LEU A 280 -15.75 -28.39 0.72
C LEU A 280 -15.33 -27.20 1.57
N PHE A 281 -15.20 -27.40 2.88
CA PHE A 281 -14.81 -26.32 3.79
C PHE A 281 -13.36 -25.88 3.56
N SER A 282 -12.42 -26.83 3.45
CA SER A 282 -11.01 -26.53 3.17
C SER A 282 -10.83 -25.81 1.85
N ASN A 283 -11.48 -26.27 0.77
CA ASN A 283 -11.40 -25.60 -0.53
C ASN A 283 -11.93 -24.17 -0.43
N THR A 284 -13.12 -23.97 0.17
CA THR A 284 -13.71 -22.64 0.30
C THR A 284 -12.83 -21.71 1.11
N LEU A 285 -12.33 -22.16 2.26
CA LEU A 285 -11.43 -21.36 3.11
C LEU A 285 -10.18 -20.92 2.35
N ILE A 286 -9.50 -21.87 1.69
CA ILE A 286 -8.27 -21.59 0.94
C ILE A 286 -8.54 -20.66 -0.25
N PHE A 287 -9.65 -20.86 -0.96
CA PHE A 287 -10.02 -19.99 -2.08
C PHE A 287 -10.33 -18.56 -1.62
N LEU A 288 -11.00 -18.39 -0.48
CA LEU A 288 -11.26 -17.08 0.10
C LEU A 288 -9.95 -16.38 0.49
N ILE A 289 -9.03 -17.07 1.17
CA ILE A 289 -7.69 -16.51 1.48
C ILE A 289 -6.97 -16.08 0.20
N ALA A 290 -6.97 -16.92 -0.84
CA ALA A 290 -6.33 -16.61 -2.11
C ALA A 290 -6.99 -15.42 -2.84
N LEU A 291 -8.32 -15.27 -2.73
CA LEU A 291 -9.08 -14.18 -3.32
C LEU A 291 -8.86 -12.86 -2.56
N THR A 292 -8.83 -12.92 -1.23
CA THR A 292 -8.50 -11.77 -0.38
C THR A 292 -7.09 -11.29 -0.69
N ASN A 293 -6.10 -12.18 -0.78
CA ASN A 293 -4.74 -11.81 -1.13
C ASN A 293 -4.64 -11.14 -2.52
N PHE A 294 -5.38 -11.65 -3.51
CA PHE A 294 -5.40 -11.09 -4.87
C PHE A 294 -5.89 -9.63 -4.88
N TYR A 295 -7.04 -9.38 -4.25
CA TYR A 295 -7.59 -8.03 -4.20
C TYR A 295 -6.80 -7.11 -3.27
N LYS A 296 -6.26 -7.62 -2.16
CA LYS A 296 -5.41 -6.83 -1.26
C LYS A 296 -4.17 -6.33 -2.00
N LEU A 297 -3.49 -7.21 -2.75
CA LEU A 297 -2.36 -6.82 -3.60
C LEU A 297 -2.76 -5.78 -4.67
N GLN A 298 -3.94 -5.93 -5.28
CA GLN A 298 -4.45 -4.98 -6.27
C GLN A 298 -4.88 -3.62 -5.68
N PHE A 299 -5.11 -3.52 -4.37
CA PHE A 299 -5.60 -2.29 -3.77
C PHE A 299 -4.54 -1.57 -2.97
N ARG A 300 -3.63 -2.31 -2.34
CA ARG A 300 -2.64 -1.77 -1.38
C ARG A 300 -1.19 -2.14 -1.71
N GLY A 301 -0.92 -2.94 -2.74
CA GLY A 301 0.43 -3.45 -3.03
C GLY A 301 1.00 -4.44 -2.00
N GLU A 302 0.35 -4.62 -0.85
CA GLU A 302 0.79 -5.53 0.21
C GLU A 302 0.03 -6.87 0.24
N PRO A 303 0.73 -8.00 0.51
CA PRO A 303 0.08 -9.30 0.67
C PRO A 303 -0.81 -9.41 1.92
N PHE A 304 -1.68 -10.44 1.93
CA PHE A 304 -2.54 -10.76 3.06
C PHE A 304 -1.74 -11.33 4.25
N THR A 305 -1.99 -10.80 5.44
CA THR A 305 -1.42 -11.26 6.73
C THR A 305 -2.53 -11.74 7.66
N LEU A 306 -2.17 -12.44 8.74
CA LEU A 306 -3.18 -12.88 9.71
C LEU A 306 -3.71 -11.74 10.61
N SER A 307 -2.97 -10.64 10.74
CA SER A 307 -3.42 -9.43 11.43
C SER A 307 -4.56 -8.72 10.68
N ASP A 308 -4.71 -8.93 9.37
CA ASP A 308 -5.82 -8.37 8.56
C ASP A 308 -7.21 -8.76 9.08
N PHE A 309 -7.34 -9.83 9.87
CA PHE A 309 -8.61 -10.19 10.52
C PHE A 309 -9.08 -9.12 11.52
N ALA A 310 -8.16 -8.42 12.18
CA ALA A 310 -8.49 -7.29 13.05
C ALA A 310 -9.06 -6.11 12.23
N GLN A 311 -8.58 -5.95 10.99
CA GLN A 311 -8.91 -4.82 10.11
C GLN A 311 -10.18 -5.00 9.28
N LEU A 312 -10.89 -6.11 9.43
CA LEU A 312 -12.02 -6.46 8.57
C LEU A 312 -13.12 -5.38 8.55
N ARG A 313 -13.38 -4.74 9.71
CA ARG A 313 -14.37 -3.66 9.81
C ARG A 313 -13.98 -2.45 8.98
N THR A 314 -12.73 -1.99 9.10
CA THR A 314 -12.20 -0.88 8.30
C THR A 314 -12.24 -1.19 6.81
N ALA A 315 -11.80 -2.39 6.42
CA ALA A 315 -11.81 -2.82 5.01
C ALA A 315 -13.21 -2.80 4.39
N ILE A 316 -14.26 -3.16 5.15
CA ILE A 316 -15.65 -3.08 4.68
C ILE A 316 -16.08 -1.64 4.47
N ASN A 317 -15.74 -0.72 5.40
CA ASN A 317 -16.12 0.68 5.33
C ASN A 317 -15.54 1.42 4.11
N VAL A 318 -14.38 1.00 3.61
CA VAL A 318 -13.75 1.59 2.41
C VAL A 318 -13.99 0.78 1.13
N SER A 319 -14.60 -0.41 1.23
CA SER A 319 -14.71 -1.36 0.11
C SER A 319 -15.48 -0.81 -1.10
N SER A 320 -16.49 0.04 -0.91
CA SER A 320 -17.28 0.61 -2.02
C SER A 320 -16.45 1.47 -2.97
N GLN A 321 -15.33 2.01 -2.50
CA GLN A 321 -14.45 2.88 -3.28
C GLN A 321 -13.51 2.11 -4.20
N TYR A 322 -13.23 0.84 -3.89
CA TYR A 322 -12.43 -0.02 -4.76
C TYR A 322 -13.22 -0.58 -5.93
N ASP A 323 -12.54 -0.86 -7.03
CA ASP A 323 -13.11 -1.61 -8.15
C ASP A 323 -12.80 -3.12 -8.01
N PHE A 324 -13.84 -3.91 -7.73
CA PHE A 324 -13.76 -5.37 -7.68
C PHE A 324 -14.03 -5.99 -9.06
N SER A 325 -13.50 -5.39 -10.12
CA SER A 325 -13.68 -5.89 -11.47
C SER A 325 -13.15 -7.33 -11.60
N VAL A 326 -14.00 -8.19 -12.18
CA VAL A 326 -13.70 -9.62 -12.29
C VAL A 326 -12.72 -9.83 -13.44
N ARG A 327 -11.43 -9.95 -13.13
CA ARG A 327 -10.41 -10.32 -14.11
C ARG A 327 -10.55 -11.77 -14.56
N TYR A 328 -9.99 -12.10 -15.73
CA TYR A 328 -10.05 -13.47 -16.27
C TYR A 328 -9.45 -14.52 -15.32
N GLN A 329 -8.42 -14.17 -14.54
CA GLN A 329 -7.79 -15.05 -13.55
C GLN A 329 -8.81 -15.45 -12.47
N VAL A 330 -9.53 -14.48 -11.91
CA VAL A 330 -10.56 -14.69 -10.87
C VAL A 330 -11.67 -15.58 -11.42
N PHE A 331 -12.20 -15.25 -12.60
CA PHE A 331 -13.29 -16.02 -13.20
C PHE A 331 -12.88 -17.46 -13.53
N THR A 332 -11.71 -17.63 -14.14
CA THR A 332 -11.22 -18.96 -14.56
C THR A 332 -10.94 -19.84 -13.35
N THR A 333 -10.26 -19.32 -12.33
CA THR A 333 -9.94 -20.06 -11.11
C THR A 333 -11.21 -20.38 -10.31
N ALA A 334 -12.21 -19.49 -10.27
CA ALA A 334 -13.52 -19.77 -9.69
C ALA A 334 -14.24 -20.92 -10.43
N CYS A 335 -14.22 -20.96 -11.76
CA CYS A 335 -14.79 -22.06 -12.53
C CYS A 335 -14.10 -23.41 -12.23
N VAL A 336 -12.78 -23.43 -12.15
CA VAL A 336 -12.00 -24.63 -11.81
C VAL A 336 -12.26 -25.07 -10.37
N PHE A 337 -12.33 -24.13 -9.43
CA PHE A 337 -12.73 -24.36 -8.04
C PHE A 337 -14.13 -24.97 -7.95
N MET A 338 -15.10 -24.44 -8.69
CA MET A 338 -16.45 -24.98 -8.77
C MET A 338 -16.48 -26.41 -9.32
N LEU A 339 -15.68 -26.68 -10.36
CA LEU A 339 -15.52 -28.03 -10.92
C LEU A 339 -14.98 -29.01 -9.87
N ALA A 340 -13.89 -28.66 -9.19
CA ALA A 340 -13.29 -29.49 -8.15
C ALA A 340 -14.33 -29.80 -7.07
N THR A 341 -14.99 -28.77 -6.53
CA THR A 341 -16.05 -28.86 -5.53
C THR A 341 -17.23 -29.72 -6.00
N ALA A 342 -17.67 -29.58 -7.26
CA ALA A 342 -18.78 -30.35 -7.82
C ALA A 342 -18.46 -31.85 -7.93
N ILE A 343 -17.26 -32.21 -8.41
CA ILE A 343 -16.79 -33.61 -8.47
C ILE A 343 -16.79 -34.23 -7.07
N ILE A 344 -16.24 -33.52 -6.08
CA ILE A 344 -16.04 -34.05 -4.72
C ILE A 344 -17.35 -34.22 -3.97
N SER A 345 -18.34 -33.34 -4.21
CA SER A 345 -19.67 -33.41 -3.59
C SER A 345 -20.38 -34.78 -3.76
N ARG A 346 -19.92 -35.57 -4.74
CA ARG A 346 -20.44 -36.91 -5.09
C ARG A 346 -19.90 -38.02 -4.21
N PHE A 347 -18.75 -37.83 -3.57
CA PHE A 347 -18.09 -38.86 -2.79
C PHE A 347 -18.46 -38.76 -1.31
N ARG A 348 -18.77 -39.90 -0.69
CA ARG A 348 -19.10 -40.00 0.74
C ARG A 348 -18.19 -41.02 1.39
N TYR A 349 -17.45 -40.57 2.39
CA TYR A 349 -16.56 -41.42 3.18
C TYR A 349 -16.44 -40.88 4.60
N SER A 350 -16.42 -41.81 5.54
CA SER A 350 -16.17 -41.57 6.96
C SER A 350 -15.28 -42.67 7.50
N MET A 351 -14.40 -42.33 8.44
CA MET A 351 -13.57 -43.31 9.11
C MET A 351 -14.33 -43.92 10.28
N ARG A 352 -14.44 -45.26 10.30
CA ARG A 352 -15.21 -45.99 11.31
C ARG A 352 -14.54 -46.03 12.68
N HIS A 353 -13.21 -46.09 12.72
CA HIS A 353 -12.44 -46.25 13.95
C HIS A 353 -11.90 -44.89 14.44
N LYS A 354 -12.46 -44.39 15.55
CA LYS A 354 -12.08 -43.10 16.17
C LYS A 354 -10.58 -43.00 16.48
N ARG A 355 -9.94 -44.10 16.91
CA ARG A 355 -8.50 -44.13 17.24
C ARG A 355 -7.59 -43.76 16.07
N TYR A 356 -7.83 -44.28 14.87
CA TYR A 356 -7.00 -43.99 13.70
C TYR A 356 -7.24 -42.58 13.16
N ARG A 357 -8.47 -42.08 13.33
CA ARG A 357 -8.80 -40.68 13.01
C ARG A 357 -8.06 -39.71 13.92
N LEU A 358 -8.04 -40.00 15.23
CA LEU A 358 -7.29 -39.21 16.20
C LEU A 358 -5.79 -39.30 15.97
N LEU A 359 -5.23 -40.50 15.74
CA LEU A 359 -3.81 -40.67 15.43
C LEU A 359 -3.39 -39.91 14.16
N LEU A 360 -4.22 -39.95 13.10
CA LEU A 360 -3.96 -39.18 11.88
C LEU A 360 -4.01 -37.68 12.15
N GLY A 361 -5.02 -37.21 12.89
CA GLY A 361 -5.13 -35.81 13.29
C GLY A 361 -3.92 -35.34 14.12
N VAL A 362 -3.55 -36.10 15.15
CA VAL A 362 -2.38 -35.82 16.00
C VAL A 362 -1.10 -35.80 15.19
N LEU A 363 -0.85 -36.81 14.35
CA LEU A 363 0.33 -36.84 13.49
C LEU A 363 0.40 -35.62 12.58
N CYS A 364 -0.71 -35.23 11.94
CA CYS A 364 -0.75 -34.06 11.08
C CYS A 364 -0.56 -32.76 11.86
N VAL A 365 -1.17 -32.62 13.04
CA VAL A 365 -0.95 -31.46 13.92
C VAL A 365 0.51 -31.39 14.36
N SER A 366 1.12 -32.51 14.77
CA SER A 366 2.54 -32.53 15.16
C SER A 366 3.47 -32.17 14.02
N VAL A 367 3.24 -32.70 12.81
CA VAL A 367 4.04 -32.36 11.62
C VAL A 367 3.84 -30.89 11.23
N THR A 368 2.61 -30.38 11.32
CA THR A 368 2.31 -28.97 11.01
C THR A 368 2.93 -28.05 12.04
N ALA A 369 2.82 -28.36 13.33
CA ALA A 369 3.46 -27.60 14.39
C ALA A 369 4.97 -27.56 14.19
N LEU A 370 5.61 -28.71 13.87
CA LEU A 370 7.03 -28.75 13.55
C LEU A 370 7.39 -27.86 12.35
N LEU A 371 6.58 -27.89 11.29
CA LEU A 371 6.79 -27.05 10.10
C LEU A 371 6.57 -25.57 10.38
N VAL A 372 5.52 -25.22 11.12
CA VAL A 372 5.23 -23.85 11.56
C VAL A 372 6.39 -23.33 12.39
N THR A 373 6.86 -24.09 13.39
CA THR A 373 8.05 -23.73 14.19
C THR A 373 9.30 -23.58 13.33
N ALA A 374 9.52 -24.47 12.35
CA ALA A 374 10.65 -24.36 11.44
C ALA A 374 10.57 -23.11 10.54
N LEU A 375 9.36 -22.77 10.06
CA LEU A 375 9.10 -21.60 9.22
C LEU A 375 9.17 -20.29 10.01
N PHE A 376 8.74 -20.26 11.27
CA PHE A 376 8.83 -19.08 12.14
C PHE A 376 10.29 -18.66 12.37
N ASN A 377 11.18 -19.65 12.49
CA ASN A 377 12.62 -19.43 12.66
C ASN A 377 13.35 -19.11 11.34
N THR A 378 12.65 -18.94 10.22
CA THR A 378 13.30 -18.71 8.90
C THR A 378 14.15 -17.46 8.88
N ASP A 379 13.80 -16.38 9.58
CA ASP A 379 14.55 -15.12 9.58
C ASP A 379 15.93 -15.29 10.21
N ARG A 380 15.96 -15.95 11.37
CA ARG A 380 17.19 -16.37 12.05
C ARG A 380 18.07 -17.23 11.14
N TYR A 381 17.47 -18.04 10.27
CA TYR A 381 18.19 -18.80 9.26
C TYR A 381 18.58 -17.93 8.05
N SER A 382 17.76 -17.00 7.58
CA SER A 382 18.02 -16.15 6.42
C SER A 382 19.21 -15.21 6.66
N ALA A 383 19.37 -14.70 7.88
CA ALA A 383 20.50 -13.89 8.33
C ALA A 383 21.84 -14.67 8.31
N SER A 384 21.81 -16.00 8.32
CA SER A 384 23.00 -16.82 8.22
C SER A 384 23.44 -16.94 6.75
N LYS A 385 24.73 -16.66 6.48
CA LYS A 385 25.32 -16.67 5.12
C LYS A 385 25.09 -18.00 4.37
N ASP A 386 24.77 -19.10 5.07
CA ASP A 386 24.66 -20.44 4.48
C ASP A 386 23.65 -21.33 5.21
N SER A 387 22.38 -20.91 5.23
CA SER A 387 21.33 -21.63 5.96
C SER A 387 20.67 -22.75 5.19
N LEU A 388 20.19 -23.75 5.95
CA LEU A 388 19.44 -24.88 5.40
C LEU A 388 18.21 -24.38 4.62
N MET A 389 17.47 -23.40 5.15
CA MET A 389 16.27 -22.86 4.49
C MET A 389 16.61 -22.21 3.14
N LYS A 390 17.68 -21.42 3.09
CA LYS A 390 18.18 -20.80 1.85
C LYS A 390 18.61 -21.86 0.82
N ARG A 391 19.30 -22.92 1.25
CA ARG A 391 19.68 -24.07 0.40
C ARG A 391 18.46 -24.86 -0.10
N LEU A 392 17.37 -24.88 0.66
CA LEU A 392 16.11 -25.49 0.27
C LEU A 392 15.27 -24.58 -0.66
N GLY A 393 15.72 -23.34 -0.89
CA GLY A 393 15.04 -22.35 -1.73
C GLY A 393 13.91 -21.62 -1.03
N ILE A 394 13.88 -21.61 0.31
CA ILE A 394 12.94 -20.82 1.12
C ILE A 394 13.71 -19.62 1.63
N VAL A 395 13.31 -18.43 1.19
CA VAL A 395 13.95 -17.17 1.58
C VAL A 395 12.86 -16.25 2.10
N ASN A 396 12.95 -15.83 3.36
CA ASN A 396 12.10 -14.74 3.82
C ASN A 396 12.65 -13.44 3.24
N ASN A 397 12.01 -12.90 2.20
CA ASN A 397 12.32 -11.55 1.77
C ASN A 397 11.51 -10.57 2.63
N VAL A 398 12.17 -10.14 3.68
CA VAL A 398 11.67 -9.24 4.69
C VAL A 398 11.33 -7.87 4.05
N TRP A 399 12.16 -7.39 3.11
CA TRP A 399 12.02 -6.10 2.40
C TRP A 399 10.95 -6.07 1.32
N ASN A 400 10.71 -7.19 0.66
CA ASN A 400 9.76 -7.28 -0.45
C ASN A 400 8.83 -8.49 -0.24
N GLN A 401 7.70 -8.23 0.41
CA GLN A 401 6.73 -9.27 0.76
C GLN A 401 6.04 -9.85 -0.48
N GLN A 402 5.82 -9.06 -1.53
CA GLN A 402 5.28 -9.60 -2.79
C GLN A 402 6.22 -10.66 -3.39
N LYS A 403 7.53 -10.43 -3.34
CA LYS A 403 8.53 -11.43 -3.73
C LYS A 403 8.51 -12.65 -2.80
N ASN A 404 8.40 -12.45 -1.48
CA ASN A 404 8.27 -13.54 -0.51
C ASN A 404 7.08 -14.47 -0.85
N PHE A 405 5.92 -13.91 -1.18
CA PHE A 405 4.74 -14.68 -1.59
C PHE A 405 4.93 -15.36 -2.95
N THR A 406 5.55 -14.68 -3.90
CA THR A 406 5.80 -15.20 -5.25
C THR A 406 6.77 -16.39 -5.24
N ASP A 407 7.86 -16.29 -4.46
CA ASP A 407 8.91 -17.30 -4.42
C ASP A 407 8.52 -18.50 -3.53
N ASN A 408 7.97 -18.26 -2.33
CA ASN A 408 7.65 -19.32 -1.38
C ASN A 408 6.25 -19.92 -1.57
N GLY A 409 5.33 -19.17 -2.16
CA GLY A 409 3.92 -19.51 -2.28
C GLY A 409 3.08 -18.99 -1.12
N VAL A 410 1.81 -18.70 -1.40
CA VAL A 410 0.91 -17.92 -0.53
C VAL A 410 0.82 -18.49 0.88
N MET A 411 0.59 -19.80 1.02
CA MET A 411 0.39 -20.41 2.35
C MET A 411 1.69 -20.51 3.16
N VAL A 412 2.83 -20.70 2.51
CA VAL A 412 4.13 -20.71 3.20
C VAL A 412 4.44 -19.31 3.72
N ALA A 413 4.25 -18.28 2.88
CA ALA A 413 4.49 -16.90 3.26
C ALA A 413 3.56 -16.43 4.39
N ILE A 414 2.25 -16.74 4.32
CA ILE A 414 1.31 -16.47 5.43
C ILE A 414 1.78 -17.17 6.72
N THR A 415 2.26 -18.42 6.62
CA THR A 415 2.77 -19.15 7.79
C THR A 415 4.03 -18.50 8.34
N MET A 416 4.95 -18.03 7.50
CA MET A 416 6.15 -17.32 7.95
C MET A 416 5.80 -16.00 8.66
N ASN A 417 4.79 -15.29 8.16
CA ASN A 417 4.31 -14.04 8.76
C ASN A 417 3.43 -14.25 10.00
N ALA A 418 2.90 -15.46 10.24
CA ALA A 418 2.05 -15.73 11.40
C ALA A 418 2.75 -15.58 12.76
N LYS A 419 4.09 -15.59 12.79
CA LYS A 419 4.86 -15.31 14.01
C LYS A 419 4.68 -13.88 14.51
N TYR A 420 4.32 -12.94 13.62
CA TYR A 420 4.05 -11.54 13.95
C TYR A 420 2.65 -11.33 14.56
N LEU A 421 1.93 -12.40 14.91
CA LEU A 421 0.70 -12.30 15.70
C LEU A 421 0.96 -12.08 17.19
N THR A 422 2.17 -12.39 17.66
CA THR A 422 2.60 -12.17 19.04
C THR A 422 3.69 -11.14 19.07
N VAL A 423 3.64 -10.26 20.07
CA VAL A 423 4.70 -9.31 20.38
C VAL A 423 5.71 -10.03 21.27
N ASP A 424 6.98 -9.94 20.92
CA ASP A 424 8.06 -10.48 21.76
C ASP A 424 8.41 -9.43 22.83
N VAL A 425 8.43 -9.85 24.09
CA VAL A 425 8.98 -9.01 25.18
C VAL A 425 10.48 -8.83 24.92
N PRO A 426 11.01 -7.58 24.90
CA PRO A 426 12.44 -7.36 24.72
C PRO A 426 13.24 -8.16 25.73
N ALA A 427 14.31 -8.84 25.28
CA ALA A 427 15.07 -9.76 26.14
C ALA A 427 15.69 -9.09 27.38
N VAL A 428 15.91 -7.78 27.30
CA VAL A 428 16.45 -6.94 28.37
C VAL A 428 15.37 -6.22 29.17
N TYR A 429 14.08 -6.47 28.93
CA TYR A 429 13.02 -5.74 29.60
C TYR A 429 12.91 -6.11 31.08
N ASN A 430 13.08 -5.11 31.96
CA ASN A 430 12.72 -5.11 33.38
C ASN A 430 12.75 -3.65 33.90
N LEU A 431 12.11 -3.39 35.05
CA LEU A 431 12.02 -2.04 35.62
C LEU A 431 13.38 -1.44 36.02
N GLU A 432 14.35 -2.25 36.47
CA GLU A 432 15.70 -1.75 36.81
C GLU A 432 16.43 -1.22 35.56
N ASN A 433 16.27 -1.91 34.43
CA ASN A 433 16.80 -1.44 33.16
C ASN A 433 16.06 -0.20 32.66
N LEU A 434 14.74 -0.08 32.89
CA LEU A 434 14.00 1.13 32.56
C LEU A 434 14.54 2.35 33.34
N ASP A 435 14.75 2.22 34.66
CA ASP A 435 15.33 3.28 35.48
C ASP A 435 16.75 3.66 35.00
N HIS A 436 17.57 2.68 34.63
CA HIS A 436 18.91 2.91 34.08
C HIS A 436 18.87 3.62 32.72
N VAL A 437 17.95 3.22 31.83
CA VAL A 437 17.76 3.87 30.52
C VAL A 437 17.37 5.33 30.71
N VAL A 438 16.42 5.59 31.60
CA VAL A 438 15.97 6.94 31.90
C VAL A 438 17.09 7.77 32.51
N GLY A 439 17.82 7.23 33.49
CA GLY A 439 18.99 7.88 34.08
C GLY A 439 20.09 8.22 33.06
N ASP A 440 20.42 7.29 32.16
CA ASP A 440 21.41 7.53 31.12
C ASP A 440 20.97 8.58 30.10
N VAL A 441 19.70 8.58 29.69
CA VAL A 441 19.15 9.60 28.78
C VAL A 441 19.18 10.98 29.44
N HIS A 442 18.82 11.04 30.72
CA HIS A 442 18.85 12.24 31.53
C HIS A 442 20.27 12.80 31.68
N ASP A 443 21.25 11.92 31.94
CA ASP A 443 22.65 12.32 32.14
C ASP A 443 23.36 12.71 30.84
N ASN A 444 22.91 12.21 29.68
CA ASN A 444 23.51 12.44 28.36
C ASN A 444 22.64 13.30 27.43
N TYR A 445 21.98 14.35 27.94
CA TYR A 445 20.96 15.15 27.24
C TYR A 445 21.17 15.28 25.72
N GLY A 446 20.05 15.19 24.99
CA GLY A 446 19.96 15.06 23.54
C GLY A 446 20.53 16.19 22.68
N ILE A 447 20.33 16.07 21.37
CA ILE A 447 20.71 17.12 20.39
C ILE A 447 19.51 17.88 19.85
N ASN A 448 19.78 19.10 19.40
CA ASN A 448 18.86 19.79 18.52
C ASN A 448 18.90 19.11 17.13
N LEU A 449 17.77 18.58 16.66
CA LEU A 449 17.69 17.88 15.37
C LEU A 449 17.88 18.82 14.18
N LEU A 450 17.65 20.12 14.40
CA LEU A 450 17.72 21.16 13.39
C LEU A 450 19.13 21.76 13.30
N THR A 451 19.85 21.89 14.41
CA THR A 451 21.20 22.51 14.39
C THR A 451 22.34 21.51 14.59
N GLY A 452 22.07 20.29 15.07
CA GLY A 452 23.08 19.29 15.41
C GLY A 452 23.89 19.62 16.68
N GLU A 453 23.54 20.68 17.41
CA GLU A 453 24.21 21.11 18.64
C GLU A 453 23.58 20.46 19.88
N ASP A 454 24.37 20.21 20.94
CA ASP A 454 23.90 19.55 22.17
C ASP A 454 22.93 20.44 22.95
N LEU A 455 21.76 19.90 23.35
CA LEU A 455 20.72 20.61 24.11
C LEU A 455 21.22 21.10 25.47
N THR A 456 22.22 20.45 26.06
CA THR A 456 22.89 20.90 27.31
C THR A 456 23.53 22.29 27.21
N LEU A 457 23.97 22.68 26.02
CA LEU A 457 24.64 23.95 25.77
C LEU A 457 23.62 25.09 25.57
N PHE A 458 22.35 24.75 25.38
CA PHE A 458 21.26 25.70 25.19
C PHE A 458 20.58 26.04 26.53
N GLU A 459 21.30 26.73 27.42
CA GLU A 459 20.61 27.81 28.13
C GLU A 459 20.22 28.85 27.05
N LYS A 460 19.03 28.69 26.45
CA LYS A 460 18.42 29.53 25.38
C LYS A 460 18.59 29.04 23.93
N SER A 461 17.95 27.94 23.55
CA SER A 461 17.17 27.95 22.30
C SER A 461 15.95 28.87 22.51
N TYR A 462 15.14 29.23 21.51
CA TYR A 462 13.97 30.11 21.71
C TYR A 462 12.96 29.42 22.65
N THR A 463 13.22 29.54 23.94
CA THR A 463 12.42 29.01 25.04
C THR A 463 11.37 30.07 25.25
N LEU A 464 10.10 29.66 25.15
CA LEU A 464 8.99 30.42 25.70
C LEU A 464 9.46 30.94 27.06
N ARG A 465 9.56 32.26 27.23
CA ARG A 465 9.89 32.81 28.54
C ARG A 465 8.66 32.66 29.43
N PRO A 466 8.82 32.57 30.75
CA PRO A 466 7.67 32.64 31.64
C PRO A 466 6.84 33.90 31.34
N GLY A 467 5.61 33.70 30.85
CA GLY A 467 4.69 34.76 30.39
C GLY A 467 4.58 34.95 28.86
N ASP A 468 5.40 34.28 28.05
CA ASP A 468 5.20 34.19 26.60
C ASP A 468 4.02 33.25 26.29
N ARG A 469 3.25 33.57 25.25
CA ARG A 469 2.11 32.74 24.83
C ARG A 469 2.62 31.52 24.07
N MET A 470 2.25 30.32 24.53
CA MET A 470 2.52 29.08 23.83
C MET A 470 1.88 29.10 22.42
N PRO A 471 2.57 28.63 21.36
CA PRO A 471 2.03 28.66 20.02
C PRO A 471 0.90 27.65 19.84
N ASN A 472 -0.03 27.93 18.92
CA ASN A 472 -0.92 26.91 18.41
C ASN A 472 -0.11 25.94 17.53
N ILE A 473 -0.41 24.65 17.63
CA ILE A 473 0.25 23.60 16.84
C ILE A 473 -0.81 22.91 15.98
N ILE A 474 -0.62 22.93 14.67
CA ILE A 474 -1.50 22.29 13.72
C ILE A 474 -0.67 21.27 12.93
N CYS A 475 -0.99 20.00 13.09
CA CYS A 475 -0.32 18.90 12.39
C CYS A 475 -1.32 18.28 11.41
N ILE A 476 -1.01 18.34 10.12
CA ILE A 476 -1.81 17.81 9.03
C ILE A 476 -1.06 16.62 8.45
N MET A 477 -1.63 15.44 8.64
CA MET A 477 -1.22 14.24 7.95
C MET A 477 -2.09 14.11 6.70
N ASP A 478 -1.52 14.41 5.54
CA ASP A 478 -2.25 14.40 4.29
C ASP A 478 -2.20 13.02 3.63
N GLU A 479 -3.38 12.46 3.40
CA GLU A 479 -3.55 11.10 2.89
C GLU A 479 -2.85 10.94 1.54
N SER A 480 -1.95 9.98 1.43
CA SER A 480 -1.23 9.66 0.20
C SER A 480 -0.44 10.83 -0.44
N TYR A 481 -0.23 11.98 0.23
CA TYR A 481 0.50 13.10 -0.37
C TYR A 481 2.00 12.80 -0.50
N CYS A 482 2.60 13.20 -1.62
CA CYS A 482 4.02 13.04 -1.84
C CYS A 482 4.53 14.02 -2.92
N ASP A 483 5.73 14.54 -2.72
CA ASP A 483 6.58 15.09 -3.77
C ASP A 483 7.18 13.95 -4.61
N PHE A 484 6.93 13.97 -5.91
CA PHE A 484 7.44 12.98 -6.86
C PHE A 484 8.83 13.33 -7.44
N SER A 485 9.43 14.46 -7.05
CA SER A 485 10.78 14.85 -7.44
C SER A 485 11.86 13.80 -7.10
N GLN A 486 11.60 12.94 -6.11
CA GLN A 486 12.44 11.78 -5.75
C GLN A 486 12.59 10.71 -6.85
N PHE A 487 11.65 10.68 -7.81
CA PHE A 487 11.69 9.80 -8.97
C PHE A 487 12.39 10.44 -10.18
N GLY A 488 12.91 11.66 -10.02
CA GLY A 488 13.57 12.43 -11.05
C GLY A 488 12.71 13.60 -11.54
N ASP A 489 13.18 14.24 -12.60
CA ASP A 489 12.52 15.40 -13.20
C ASP A 489 11.32 14.95 -14.05
N ILE A 490 10.16 14.79 -13.41
CA ILE A 490 8.90 14.44 -14.08
C ILE A 490 8.27 15.72 -14.61
N GLN A 491 8.10 15.76 -15.93
CA GLN A 491 7.49 16.91 -16.60
C GLN A 491 5.98 16.72 -16.68
N PHE A 492 5.22 17.71 -16.21
CA PHE A 492 3.76 17.72 -16.24
C PHE A 492 3.22 18.77 -17.23
N THR A 493 2.01 18.56 -17.72
CA THR A 493 1.27 19.55 -18.53
C THR A 493 0.87 20.79 -17.72
N LYS A 494 0.71 20.61 -16.40
CA LYS A 494 0.50 21.64 -15.39
C LYS A 494 1.16 21.19 -14.10
N ASP A 495 1.81 22.09 -13.38
CA ASP A 495 2.39 21.77 -12.08
C ASP A 495 1.29 21.40 -11.08
N TYR A 496 1.55 20.37 -10.27
CA TYR A 496 0.58 19.91 -9.26
C TYR A 496 0.83 20.49 -7.86
N SER A 497 2.03 21.01 -7.57
CA SER A 497 2.39 21.57 -6.27
C SER A 497 3.01 22.99 -6.32
N PRO A 498 2.53 23.91 -7.18
CA PRO A 498 3.19 25.20 -7.39
C PRO A 498 3.23 26.09 -6.13
N PHE A 499 2.24 25.99 -5.22
CA PHE A 499 2.32 26.73 -3.96
C PHE A 499 3.37 26.15 -3.04
N MET A 500 3.39 24.82 -2.83
CA MET A 500 4.41 24.16 -2.01
C MET A 500 5.83 24.50 -2.47
N ASP A 501 6.09 24.44 -3.77
CA ASP A 501 7.40 24.80 -4.35
C ASP A 501 7.80 26.24 -3.99
N SER A 502 6.83 27.17 -4.03
CA SER A 502 7.06 28.57 -3.65
C SER A 502 7.20 28.77 -2.14
N LEU A 503 6.54 27.92 -1.34
CA LEU A 503 6.56 27.97 0.11
C LEU A 503 7.95 27.60 0.64
N TYR A 504 8.65 26.68 -0.03
CA TYR A 504 10.01 26.26 0.35
C TYR A 504 11.07 27.36 0.26
N GLU A 505 10.80 28.46 -0.45
CA GLU A 505 11.67 29.65 -0.46
C GLU A 505 11.48 30.55 0.78
N ASN A 506 10.50 30.25 1.63
CA ASN A 506 10.22 31.00 2.85
C ASN A 506 11.20 30.61 3.98
N PRO A 507 11.94 31.56 4.58
CA PRO A 507 12.93 31.27 5.63
C PRO A 507 12.32 30.78 6.96
N ASN A 508 11.00 30.79 7.09
CA ASN A 508 10.28 30.23 8.25
C ASN A 508 9.79 28.79 7.99
N VAL A 509 10.19 28.18 6.88
CA VAL A 509 9.87 26.81 6.53
C VAL A 509 11.11 25.94 6.74
N ILE A 510 10.88 24.77 7.34
CA ILE A 510 11.80 23.65 7.38
C ILE A 510 11.14 22.53 6.59
N ARG A 511 11.90 21.82 5.75
CA ARG A 511 11.39 20.67 5.00
C ARG A 511 12.38 19.53 4.97
N GLY A 512 11.96 18.38 4.45
CA GLY A 512 12.81 17.22 4.29
C GLY A 512 12.11 16.01 3.71
N ASP A 513 12.92 15.00 3.37
CA ASP A 513 12.43 13.68 2.98
C ASP A 513 11.98 12.91 4.22
N LEU A 514 10.73 12.41 4.18
CA LEU A 514 10.10 11.71 5.28
C LEU A 514 10.04 10.21 5.00
N TYR A 515 10.73 9.42 5.81
CA TYR A 515 10.76 7.97 5.70
C TYR A 515 9.65 7.37 6.56
N VAL A 516 8.77 6.57 5.93
CA VAL A 516 7.59 5.97 6.56
C VAL A 516 7.65 4.45 6.54
N SER A 517 6.90 3.81 7.43
CA SER A 517 6.87 2.34 7.52
C SER A 517 5.77 1.68 6.67
N THR A 518 5.05 2.43 5.84
CA THR A 518 3.88 1.94 5.10
C THR A 518 3.81 2.45 3.65
N TYR A 519 3.11 1.71 2.77
CA TYR A 519 2.97 2.02 1.34
C TYR A 519 1.56 1.64 0.87
N GLY A 520 0.89 2.52 0.11
CA GLY A 520 -0.41 2.24 -0.51
C GLY A 520 -1.57 1.98 0.45
N GLY A 521 -1.40 2.33 1.73
CA GLY A 521 -2.34 2.11 2.82
C GLY A 521 -1.61 2.01 4.15
N GLY A 522 -2.37 1.88 5.24
CA GLY A 522 -1.80 1.72 6.58
C GLY A 522 -1.62 3.02 7.36
N THR A 523 -2.31 4.10 6.97
CA THR A 523 -2.42 5.41 7.62
C THR A 523 -2.29 5.39 9.15
N ALA A 524 -2.99 4.46 9.84
CA ALA A 524 -2.93 4.35 11.30
C ALA A 524 -1.53 4.02 11.87
N ASN A 525 -0.65 3.41 11.09
CA ASN A 525 0.74 3.19 11.46
C ASN A 525 1.54 4.49 11.42
N SER A 526 1.30 5.32 10.40
CA SER A 526 1.91 6.66 10.31
C SER A 526 1.40 7.59 11.42
N GLU A 527 0.10 7.53 11.75
CA GLU A 527 -0.45 8.22 12.93
C GLU A 527 0.24 7.76 14.22
N PHE A 528 0.42 6.43 14.39
CA PHE A 528 1.10 5.86 15.54
C PHE A 528 2.56 6.34 15.65
N GLU A 529 3.33 6.27 14.56
CA GLU A 529 4.74 6.71 14.56
C GLU A 529 4.84 8.19 14.91
N PHE A 530 4.05 9.04 14.25
CA PHE A 530 4.04 10.47 14.50
C PHE A 530 3.62 10.82 15.94
N LEU A 531 2.46 10.34 16.38
CA LEU A 531 1.85 10.77 17.65
C LEU A 531 2.63 10.24 18.86
N THR A 532 3.15 9.02 18.80
CA THR A 532 3.80 8.39 19.96
C THR A 532 5.32 8.54 19.93
N GLY A 533 5.92 8.76 18.77
CA GLY A 533 7.35 8.68 18.57
C GLY A 533 7.91 7.25 18.59
N ASN A 534 7.07 6.22 18.69
CA ASN A 534 7.46 4.82 18.57
C ASN A 534 7.66 4.42 17.10
N THR A 535 8.47 3.41 16.81
CA THR A 535 8.72 2.96 15.43
C THR A 535 7.96 1.67 15.12
N MET A 536 7.37 1.57 13.93
CA MET A 536 6.80 0.29 13.50
C MET A 536 7.85 -0.82 13.35
N LEU A 537 9.15 -0.49 13.36
CA LEU A 537 10.24 -1.45 13.31
C LEU A 537 10.28 -2.37 14.54
N ALA A 538 9.92 -1.87 15.71
CA ALA A 538 9.85 -2.66 16.96
C ALA A 538 8.50 -3.37 17.12
N MET A 539 7.52 -3.03 16.29
CA MET A 539 6.22 -3.70 16.23
C MET A 539 6.26 -4.96 15.35
N PRO A 540 5.37 -5.94 15.60
CA PRO A 540 5.26 -7.10 14.72
C PRO A 540 4.86 -6.68 13.30
N ARG A 541 5.50 -7.26 12.28
CA ARG A 541 5.26 -6.86 10.89
C ARG A 541 3.81 -7.08 10.45
N GLY A 542 3.28 -6.09 9.74
CA GLY A 542 1.89 -6.07 9.28
C GLY A 542 0.87 -5.87 10.41
N SER A 543 1.31 -5.56 11.63
CA SER A 543 0.43 -5.13 12.69
C SER A 543 -0.08 -3.70 12.45
N ILE A 544 -1.21 -3.41 13.09
CA ILE A 544 -1.79 -2.09 13.19
C ILE A 544 -2.01 -1.81 14.68
N PRO A 545 -1.11 -1.05 15.35
CA PRO A 545 -1.14 -0.87 16.79
C PRO A 545 -2.49 -0.40 17.33
N TYR A 546 -3.16 0.51 16.62
CA TYR A 546 -4.48 1.05 16.99
C TYR A 546 -5.58 0.00 17.20
N GLN A 547 -5.51 -1.12 16.47
CA GLN A 547 -6.53 -2.17 16.54
C GLN A 547 -6.13 -3.34 17.42
N GLN A 548 -4.86 -3.41 17.80
CA GLN A 548 -4.27 -4.62 18.37
C GLN A 548 -3.65 -4.41 19.73
N TYR A 549 -3.08 -3.22 19.99
CA TYR A 549 -2.18 -2.98 21.11
C TYR A 549 -2.56 -1.75 21.95
N ILE A 550 -3.17 -0.72 21.34
CA ILE A 550 -3.58 0.48 22.10
C ILE A 550 -5.00 0.31 22.63
N ASP A 551 -5.10 -0.01 23.92
CA ASP A 551 -6.36 -0.15 24.65
C ASP A 551 -6.38 0.57 26.03
N SER A 552 -5.28 1.18 26.42
CA SER A 552 -5.09 1.93 27.67
C SER A 552 -4.33 3.25 27.44
N GLU A 553 -4.10 4.03 28.48
CA GLU A 553 -3.36 5.29 28.38
C GLU A 553 -2.00 5.11 27.71
N THR A 554 -1.73 5.90 26.66
CA THR A 554 -0.50 5.83 25.87
C THR A 554 0.18 7.19 25.81
N GLY A 555 1.50 7.20 26.01
CA GLY A 555 2.35 8.37 25.86
C GLY A 555 2.40 8.83 24.41
N SER A 556 2.10 10.11 24.19
CA SER A 556 1.96 10.72 22.86
C SER A 556 2.08 12.23 22.95
N ILE A 557 2.37 12.89 21.83
CA ILE A 557 2.43 14.37 21.74
C ILE A 557 1.11 15.02 22.18
N SER A 558 -0.05 14.45 21.85
CA SER A 558 -1.35 14.95 22.31
C SER A 558 -1.45 14.92 23.83
N ARG A 559 -1.06 13.80 24.45
CA ARG A 559 -1.05 13.67 25.92
C ARG A 559 -0.09 14.66 26.57
N THR A 560 1.11 14.81 26.01
CA THR A 560 2.10 15.79 26.48
C THR A 560 1.53 17.21 26.42
N LEU A 561 0.90 17.59 25.30
CA LEU A 561 0.32 18.92 25.11
C LEU A 561 -0.91 19.15 26.01
N HIS A 562 -1.79 18.17 26.13
CA HIS A 562 -2.95 18.19 27.03
C HIS A 562 -2.50 18.45 28.49
N ASN A 563 -1.47 17.74 28.94
CA ASN A 563 -0.95 17.86 30.31
C ASN A 563 -0.34 19.23 30.63
N ILE A 564 0.08 20.00 29.62
CA ILE A 564 0.60 21.37 29.78
C ILE A 564 -0.44 22.45 29.44
N GLY A 565 -1.71 22.07 29.27
CA GLY A 565 -2.85 22.97 29.18
C GLY A 565 -3.31 23.33 27.77
N TYR A 566 -2.91 22.57 26.74
CA TYR A 566 -3.50 22.69 25.40
C TYR A 566 -4.90 22.08 25.36
N ARG A 567 -5.78 22.68 24.54
CA ARG A 567 -6.96 22.00 24.01
C ARG A 567 -6.50 21.12 22.85
N THR A 568 -6.73 19.81 22.91
CA THR A 568 -6.22 18.83 21.93
C THR A 568 -7.38 18.25 21.10
N ILE A 569 -7.33 18.45 19.78
CA ILE A 569 -8.42 18.05 18.88
C ILE A 569 -7.88 17.19 17.74
N ALA A 570 -8.47 16.01 17.54
CA ALA A 570 -8.25 15.21 16.35
C ALA A 570 -9.38 15.47 15.33
N VAL A 571 -9.04 15.61 14.06
CA VAL A 571 -10.00 15.86 12.97
C VAL A 571 -9.77 14.84 11.86
N HIS A 572 -10.82 14.16 11.41
CA HIS A 572 -10.76 13.24 10.28
C HIS A 572 -12.04 13.36 9.42
N PRO A 573 -11.99 13.88 8.18
CA PRO A 573 -13.16 14.15 7.36
C PRO A 573 -13.69 12.87 6.67
N TYR A 574 -13.78 11.78 7.44
CA TYR A 574 -14.33 10.49 7.02
C TYR A 574 -14.90 9.73 8.23
N ILE A 575 -15.36 8.50 8.04
CA ILE A 575 -15.99 7.68 9.09
C ILE A 575 -15.04 7.49 10.29
N GLY A 576 -15.39 8.05 11.45
CA GLY A 576 -14.53 8.06 12.63
C GLY A 576 -14.21 6.68 13.19
N SER A 577 -15.11 5.70 13.03
CA SER A 577 -14.86 4.31 13.46
C SER A 577 -13.75 3.58 12.69
N GLY A 578 -13.21 4.18 11.62
CA GLY A 578 -12.02 3.67 10.94
C GLY A 578 -10.85 3.51 11.90
N TRP A 579 -10.13 2.39 11.77
CA TRP A 579 -8.92 2.10 12.56
C TRP A 579 -9.07 2.06 14.09
N ASN A 580 -10.29 2.10 14.64
CA ASN A 580 -10.52 2.22 16.09
C ASN A 580 -10.07 3.58 16.68
N ARG A 581 -10.01 4.63 15.87
CA ARG A 581 -9.59 5.98 16.29
C ARG A 581 -10.30 6.52 17.54
N PRO A 582 -11.61 6.32 17.78
CA PRO A 582 -12.26 6.88 18.97
C PRO A 582 -11.64 6.39 20.28
N GLN A 583 -11.38 5.07 20.39
CA GLN A 583 -10.74 4.52 21.59
C GLN A 583 -9.27 4.97 21.67
N VAL A 584 -8.55 4.94 20.55
CA VAL A 584 -7.13 5.28 20.53
C VAL A 584 -6.88 6.75 20.86
N TYR A 585 -7.68 7.66 20.33
CA TYR A 585 -7.56 9.09 20.63
C TYR A 585 -7.94 9.41 22.08
N GLU A 586 -8.87 8.68 22.69
CA GLU A 586 -9.10 8.72 24.13
C GLU A 586 -7.87 8.24 24.92
N CYS A 587 -7.27 7.11 24.53
CA CYS A 587 -6.02 6.59 25.08
C CYS A 587 -4.83 7.55 24.96
N MET A 588 -4.83 8.42 23.94
CA MET A 588 -3.81 9.45 23.70
C MET A 588 -4.17 10.84 24.26
N ALA A 589 -5.26 10.94 25.03
CA ALA A 589 -5.74 12.20 25.64
C ALA A 589 -5.98 13.34 24.63
N PHE A 590 -6.63 13.03 23.51
CA PHE A 590 -7.35 14.05 22.77
C PHE A 590 -8.62 14.45 23.54
N ASP A 591 -8.84 15.75 23.71
CA ASP A 591 -10.07 16.28 24.32
C ASP A 591 -11.29 16.03 23.42
N GLU A 592 -11.08 16.15 22.09
CA GLU A 592 -12.13 16.04 21.10
C GLU A 592 -11.67 15.23 19.88
N PHE A 593 -12.58 14.42 19.32
CA PHE A 593 -12.41 13.80 18.01
C PHE A 593 -13.59 14.13 17.11
N LEU A 594 -13.31 14.84 16.01
CA LEU A 594 -14.30 15.25 15.03
C LEU A 594 -14.14 14.40 13.77
N ASP A 595 -15.20 13.68 13.40
CA ASP A 595 -15.24 12.87 12.19
C ASP A 595 -16.10 13.53 11.10
N GLN A 596 -16.41 12.81 10.01
CA GLN A 596 -17.25 13.34 8.92
C GLN A 596 -18.59 13.94 9.38
N GLU A 597 -19.14 13.56 10.55
CA GLU A 597 -20.41 14.10 11.04
C GLU A 597 -20.30 15.57 11.50
N ALA A 598 -19.08 16.06 11.73
CA ALA A 598 -18.81 17.44 12.12
C ALA A 598 -18.78 18.44 10.93
N PHE A 599 -18.93 17.94 9.71
CA PHE A 599 -18.89 18.74 8.48
C PHE A 599 -20.31 18.94 7.95
N GLU A 600 -20.82 20.18 8.03
CA GLU A 600 -22.13 20.55 7.51
C GLU A 600 -22.04 20.88 6.01
N ASP A 601 -22.82 20.18 5.18
CA ASP A 601 -22.87 20.34 3.72
C ASP A 601 -21.48 20.47 3.01
N PRO A 602 -20.53 19.55 3.26
CA PRO A 602 -19.17 19.68 2.74
C PRO A 602 -19.11 19.50 1.22
N GLU A 603 -18.12 20.15 0.61
CA GLU A 603 -17.72 19.86 -0.76
C GLU A 603 -17.04 18.49 -0.82
N TYR A 604 -17.35 17.73 -1.87
CA TYR A 604 -16.73 16.45 -2.16
C TYR A 604 -15.90 16.54 -3.44
N ILE A 605 -14.64 16.14 -3.37
CA ILE A 605 -13.82 15.82 -4.53
C ILE A 605 -13.80 14.30 -4.67
N ARG A 606 -14.27 13.81 -5.82
CA ARG A 606 -14.59 12.39 -6.01
C ARG A 606 -15.59 11.93 -4.94
N SER A 607 -15.21 10.98 -4.09
CA SER A 607 -16.05 10.41 -3.03
C SER A 607 -15.74 10.96 -1.63
N TYR A 608 -14.79 11.88 -1.49
CA TYR A 608 -14.24 12.27 -0.18
C TYR A 608 -14.46 13.76 0.07
N ILE A 609 -14.67 14.14 1.33
CA ILE A 609 -14.72 15.54 1.74
C ILE A 609 -13.40 16.20 1.34
N SER A 610 -13.48 17.39 0.74
CA SER A 610 -12.30 18.08 0.22
C SER A 610 -11.35 18.51 1.34
N ASP A 611 -10.06 18.62 1.03
CA ASP A 611 -9.06 19.13 1.96
C ASP A 611 -9.32 20.60 2.28
N ALA A 612 -9.87 21.37 1.33
CA ALA A 612 -10.37 22.72 1.57
C ALA A 612 -11.40 22.76 2.71
N CYS A 613 -12.43 21.89 2.69
CA CYS A 613 -13.38 21.78 3.79
C CYS A 613 -12.71 21.30 5.10
N SER A 614 -11.72 20.41 5.01
CA SER A 614 -10.95 19.96 6.18
C SER A 614 -10.18 21.10 6.83
N PHE A 615 -9.51 21.94 6.04
CA PHE A 615 -8.71 23.05 6.53
C PHE A 615 -9.55 24.25 6.95
N ASP A 616 -10.71 24.48 6.32
CA ASP A 616 -11.72 25.41 6.81
C ASP A 616 -12.20 25.03 8.22
N LYS A 617 -12.36 23.72 8.49
CA LYS A 617 -12.68 23.25 9.84
C LYS A 617 -11.55 23.53 10.83
N ILE A 618 -10.28 23.42 10.44
CA ILE A 618 -9.14 23.82 11.28
C ILE A 618 -9.24 25.31 11.64
N ILE A 619 -9.55 26.16 10.66
CA ILE A 619 -9.74 27.60 10.87
C ILE A 619 -10.91 27.85 11.84
N GLU A 620 -12.05 27.20 11.65
CA GLU A 620 -13.21 27.30 12.53
C GLU A 620 -12.88 26.94 13.98
N LEU A 621 -12.16 25.83 14.19
CA LEU A 621 -11.73 25.39 15.53
C LEU A 621 -10.74 26.38 16.17
N TYR A 622 -9.83 26.93 15.36
CA TYR A 622 -8.93 27.98 15.80
C TYR A 622 -9.69 29.24 16.24
N GLU A 623 -10.67 29.70 15.45
CA GLU A 623 -11.48 30.87 15.80
C GLU A 623 -12.34 30.64 17.04
N ASP A 624 -12.96 29.46 17.16
CA ASP A 624 -13.70 29.06 18.36
C ASP A 624 -12.79 29.06 19.60
N ASN A 625 -11.59 28.49 19.51
CA ASN A 625 -10.64 28.48 20.62
C ASN A 625 -10.12 29.89 20.96
N ARG A 626 -9.88 30.74 19.96
CA ARG A 626 -9.48 32.14 20.16
C ARG A 626 -10.57 32.91 20.91
N ASP A 627 -11.83 32.70 20.55
CA ASP A 627 -12.96 33.49 21.05
C ASP A 627 -13.55 32.92 22.36
N ASN A 628 -13.47 31.59 22.57
CA ASN A 628 -14.11 30.88 23.68
C ASN A 628 -13.17 30.01 24.54
N GLY A 629 -11.89 29.84 24.17
CA GLY A 629 -10.94 28.92 24.82
C GLY A 629 -10.18 29.48 26.01
N ASP A 630 -10.60 30.62 26.58
CA ASP A 630 -9.99 31.23 27.78
C ASP A 630 -8.46 31.41 27.73
N GLY A 631 -7.90 31.57 26.53
CA GLY A 631 -6.45 31.73 26.31
C GLY A 631 -5.65 30.43 26.27
N GLN A 632 -6.29 29.26 26.27
CA GLN A 632 -5.65 27.97 26.06
C GLN A 632 -5.01 27.92 24.66
N PRO A 633 -3.77 27.40 24.52
CA PRO A 633 -3.21 27.10 23.21
C PRO A 633 -3.91 25.88 22.60
N LEU A 634 -3.92 25.82 21.27
CA LEU A 634 -4.62 24.80 20.51
C LEU A 634 -3.64 23.80 19.88
N PHE A 635 -3.93 22.51 20.02
CA PHE A 635 -3.29 21.45 19.25
C PHE A 635 -4.32 20.76 18.37
N ILE A 636 -4.12 20.77 17.06
CA ILE A 636 -4.95 20.04 16.09
C ILE A 636 -4.10 18.98 15.42
N PHE A 637 -4.58 17.74 15.43
CA PHE A 637 -4.10 16.67 14.56
C PHE A 637 -5.16 16.35 13.51
N ASN A 638 -4.92 16.74 12.26
CA ASN A 638 -5.83 16.56 11.15
C ASN A 638 -5.32 15.44 10.23
N VAL A 639 -6.19 14.47 9.94
CA VAL A 639 -5.90 13.34 9.03
C VAL A 639 -6.83 13.44 7.85
N THR A 640 -6.34 13.85 6.68
CA THR A 640 -7.19 14.11 5.50
C THR A 640 -7.66 12.82 4.82
N MET A 641 -8.45 12.95 3.74
CA MET A 641 -9.01 11.80 3.01
C MET A 641 -9.16 12.06 1.50
N GLN A 642 -9.10 13.30 1.03
CA GLN A 642 -9.38 13.68 -0.37
C GLN A 642 -8.55 12.88 -1.38
N ASN A 643 -7.27 12.69 -1.07
CA ASN A 643 -6.29 12.03 -1.90
C ASN A 643 -6.37 10.49 -1.83
N HIS A 644 -7.23 9.90 -1.00
CA HIS A 644 -7.32 8.45 -0.84
C HIS A 644 -7.62 7.69 -2.17
N GLY A 645 -6.97 6.55 -2.38
CA GLY A 645 -7.18 5.67 -3.54
C GLY A 645 -8.52 4.91 -3.53
N SER A 646 -8.89 4.18 -4.58
CA SER A 646 -8.20 3.95 -5.85
C SER A 646 -8.41 5.08 -6.87
N TYR A 647 -7.51 5.18 -7.85
CA TYR A 647 -7.52 6.19 -8.92
C TYR A 647 -8.00 5.66 -10.29
N SER A 648 -8.64 4.48 -10.31
CA SER A 648 -9.03 3.81 -11.56
C SER A 648 -10.45 4.13 -12.03
N LYS A 649 -11.19 4.96 -11.29
CA LYS A 649 -12.59 5.32 -11.55
C LYS A 649 -12.70 6.75 -12.04
N SER A 650 -13.58 6.99 -13.01
CA SER A 650 -14.05 8.32 -13.38
C SER A 650 -15.13 8.82 -12.42
N TYR A 651 -15.23 10.13 -12.23
CA TYR A 651 -16.18 10.77 -11.31
C TYR A 651 -16.87 11.95 -11.98
N ASP A 652 -18.18 12.07 -11.83
CA ASP A 652 -18.96 13.15 -12.46
C ASP A 652 -18.63 14.55 -11.87
N ASN A 653 -18.11 14.61 -10.64
CA ASN A 653 -17.74 15.83 -9.93
C ASN A 653 -16.25 16.17 -9.99
N PHE A 654 -15.42 15.39 -10.70
CA PHE A 654 -13.99 15.63 -10.78
C PHE A 654 -13.39 15.06 -12.07
N GLU A 655 -12.80 15.93 -12.88
CA GLU A 655 -12.11 15.58 -14.12
C GLU A 655 -10.60 15.84 -13.96
N PRO A 656 -9.73 14.84 -14.17
CA PRO A 656 -8.28 15.03 -14.12
C PRO A 656 -7.79 16.09 -15.11
N ASP A 657 -6.86 16.95 -14.68
CA ASP A 657 -6.33 18.05 -15.47
C ASP A 657 -4.80 18.19 -15.43
N VAL A 658 -4.11 17.30 -14.72
CA VAL A 658 -2.66 17.16 -14.66
C VAL A 658 -2.27 15.85 -15.33
N PHE A 659 -1.58 15.95 -16.46
CA PHE A 659 -1.07 14.83 -17.24
C PHE A 659 0.45 14.86 -17.33
N LEU A 660 1.09 13.71 -17.56
CA LEU A 660 2.51 13.67 -17.89
C LEU A 660 2.74 14.37 -19.25
N ALA A 661 3.75 15.24 -19.33
CA ALA A 661 4.02 16.04 -20.52
C ALA A 661 4.56 15.19 -21.68
N GLU A 662 5.41 14.19 -21.37
CA GLU A 662 5.99 13.31 -22.40
C GLU A 662 4.95 12.30 -22.91
N ASP A 663 4.17 11.72 -22.00
CA ASP A 663 3.24 10.61 -22.26
C ASP A 663 1.83 10.83 -21.62
N PRO A 664 1.05 11.84 -22.06
CA PRO A 664 -0.27 12.12 -21.51
C PRO A 664 -1.24 10.94 -21.68
N GLY A 665 -1.96 10.58 -20.63
CA GLY A 665 -3.01 9.54 -20.66
C GLY A 665 -2.49 8.10 -20.56
N VAL A 666 -1.18 7.90 -20.45
CA VAL A 666 -0.56 6.56 -20.36
C VAL A 666 -0.73 5.96 -18.97
N TYR A 667 -0.57 6.78 -17.93
CA TYR A 667 -0.67 6.37 -16.53
C TYR A 667 -1.87 7.04 -15.86
N THR A 668 -3.08 6.62 -16.26
CA THR A 668 -4.32 7.28 -15.84
C THR A 668 -4.55 7.30 -14.34
N GLU A 669 -4.05 6.30 -13.59
CA GLU A 669 -4.16 6.29 -12.13
C GLU A 669 -3.25 7.35 -11.50
N ALA A 670 -2.00 7.45 -12.00
CA ALA A 670 -1.04 8.46 -11.54
C ALA A 670 -1.50 9.89 -11.89
N GLU A 671 -1.97 10.13 -13.12
CA GLU A 671 -2.46 11.44 -13.57
C GLU A 671 -3.72 11.90 -12.81
N GLN A 672 -4.61 10.96 -12.50
CA GLN A 672 -5.74 11.26 -11.63
C GLN A 672 -5.28 11.63 -10.22
N TYR A 673 -4.27 10.95 -9.65
CA TYR A 673 -3.68 11.35 -8.38
C TYR A 673 -3.07 12.76 -8.43
N PHE A 674 -2.21 13.07 -9.41
CA PHE A 674 -1.59 14.39 -9.51
C PHE A 674 -2.63 15.52 -9.62
N SER A 675 -3.74 15.25 -10.31
CA SER A 675 -4.84 16.21 -10.42
C SER A 675 -5.54 16.46 -9.08
N VAL A 676 -5.69 15.44 -8.23
CA VAL A 676 -6.31 15.58 -6.90
C VAL A 676 -5.32 16.21 -5.90
N ALA A 677 -4.05 15.81 -5.90
CA ALA A 677 -3.00 16.38 -5.06
C ALA A 677 -2.84 17.90 -5.29
N ARG A 678 -3.12 18.37 -6.51
CA ARG A 678 -3.16 19.81 -6.83
C ARG A 678 -4.27 20.58 -6.13
N GLN A 679 -5.37 19.93 -5.77
CA GLN A 679 -6.43 20.56 -4.97
C GLN A 679 -5.96 20.73 -3.52
N THR A 680 -5.15 19.80 -3.01
CA THR A 680 -4.48 19.94 -1.70
C THR A 680 -3.50 21.11 -1.70
N ASP A 681 -2.72 21.32 -2.78
CA ASP A 681 -1.82 22.49 -2.92
C ASP A 681 -2.58 23.82 -2.77
N TYR A 682 -3.75 23.96 -3.41
CA TYR A 682 -4.62 25.13 -3.27
C TYR A 682 -5.18 25.28 -1.85
N ALA A 683 -5.63 24.19 -1.23
CA ALA A 683 -6.13 24.23 0.14
C ALA A 683 -5.04 24.66 1.14
N ILE A 684 -3.80 24.18 0.97
CA ILE A 684 -2.66 24.56 1.81
C ILE A 684 -2.26 26.02 1.58
N GLN A 685 -2.35 26.52 0.35
CA GLN A 685 -2.17 27.95 0.06
C GLN A 685 -3.09 28.83 0.90
N ASP A 686 -4.38 28.51 0.92
CA ASP A 686 -5.38 29.27 1.66
C ASP A 686 -5.17 29.18 3.17
N LEU A 687 -4.84 27.98 3.68
CA LEU A 687 -4.56 27.76 5.10
C LEU A 687 -3.35 28.55 5.60
N VAL A 688 -2.21 28.46 4.88
CA VAL A 688 -0.99 29.20 5.23
C VAL A 688 -1.23 30.70 5.10
N ALA A 689 -1.95 31.15 4.07
CA ALA A 689 -2.31 32.55 3.90
C ALA A 689 -3.16 33.07 5.08
N TYR A 690 -4.11 32.26 5.59
CA TYR A 690 -4.90 32.60 6.75
C TYR A 690 -4.01 32.78 8.00
N PHE A 691 -3.23 31.77 8.36
CA PHE A 691 -2.40 31.80 9.57
C PHE A 691 -1.23 32.79 9.50
N ALA A 692 -0.76 33.15 8.30
CA ALA A 692 0.25 34.19 8.10
C ALA A 692 -0.29 35.58 8.51
N ASN A 693 -1.62 35.77 8.48
CA ASN A 693 -2.28 36.99 8.90
C ASN A 693 -2.82 36.93 10.35
N CYS A 694 -2.66 35.79 11.04
CA CYS A 694 -3.02 35.65 12.45
C CYS A 694 -1.94 36.26 13.36
N GLY A 695 -2.38 36.97 14.42
CA GLY A 695 -1.47 37.56 15.41
C GLY A 695 -0.99 36.59 16.49
N GLU A 696 -1.59 35.40 16.58
CA GLU A 696 -1.19 34.38 17.56
C GLU A 696 -0.08 33.50 16.98
N PRO A 697 1.00 33.22 17.75
CA PRO A 697 2.05 32.33 17.29
C PRO A 697 1.47 30.97 16.89
N THR A 698 1.77 30.51 15.68
CA THR A 698 1.22 29.26 15.13
C THR A 698 2.28 28.52 14.35
N VAL A 699 2.36 27.20 14.58
CA VAL A 699 3.17 26.23 13.84
C VAL A 699 2.25 25.31 13.06
N ILE A 700 2.52 25.13 11.77
CA ILE A 700 1.85 24.16 10.89
C ILE A 700 2.89 23.12 10.47
N CYS A 701 2.67 21.86 10.83
CA CYS A 701 3.38 20.71 10.30
C CYS A 701 2.48 20.02 9.29
N PHE A 702 2.95 19.80 8.07
CA PHE A 702 2.25 19.08 7.02
C PHE A 702 3.14 17.95 6.53
N PHE A 703 2.59 16.75 6.39
CA PHE A 703 3.35 15.58 5.94
C PHE A 703 2.47 14.52 5.30
N GLY A 704 3.03 13.78 4.34
CA GLY A 704 2.37 12.62 3.73
C GLY A 704 2.50 11.36 4.58
N ASP A 705 1.42 10.58 4.70
CA ASP A 705 1.43 9.33 5.49
C ASP A 705 2.08 8.14 4.76
N HIS A 706 1.94 8.07 3.44
CA HIS A 706 2.58 7.10 2.53
C HIS A 706 2.46 7.51 1.07
N LEU A 707 3.18 6.86 0.15
CA LEU A 707 2.94 7.05 -1.29
C LEU A 707 1.58 6.48 -1.73
N PRO A 708 0.96 7.06 -2.78
CA PRO A 708 -0.22 6.48 -3.42
C PRO A 708 0.13 5.17 -4.14
N SER A 709 -0.81 4.22 -4.22
CA SER A 709 -0.61 2.97 -4.98
C SER A 709 -1.18 3.07 -6.40
N PHE A 710 -0.36 2.75 -7.40
CA PHE A 710 -0.72 2.74 -8.83
C PHE A 710 -0.52 1.35 -9.45
N HIS A 711 -1.40 0.95 -10.36
CA HIS A 711 -1.38 -0.38 -11.01
C HIS A 711 -1.28 -0.31 -12.53
N ASP A 712 -1.00 0.87 -13.07
CA ASP A 712 -0.84 1.17 -14.50
C ASP A 712 0.63 1.08 -14.98
N GLY A 713 1.57 0.77 -14.08
CA GLY A 713 2.98 0.58 -14.40
C GLY A 713 3.85 1.83 -14.21
N PHE A 714 3.30 2.91 -13.61
CA PHE A 714 4.03 4.16 -13.38
C PHE A 714 5.32 3.94 -12.58
N TYR A 715 5.24 3.25 -11.44
CA TYR A 715 6.40 3.01 -10.57
C TYR A 715 7.44 2.11 -11.22
N GLU A 716 7.01 1.07 -11.93
CA GLU A 716 7.91 0.21 -12.70
C GLU A 716 8.73 1.03 -13.71
N ASN A 717 8.08 1.97 -14.39
CA ASN A 717 8.75 2.87 -15.33
C ASN A 717 9.74 3.81 -14.62
N MET A 718 9.30 4.50 -13.56
CA MET A 718 10.14 5.43 -12.79
C MET A 718 11.35 4.75 -12.16
N LEU A 719 11.20 3.50 -11.71
CA LEU A 719 12.27 2.72 -11.09
C LEU A 719 13.12 1.93 -12.11
N GLY A 720 12.70 1.86 -13.37
CA GLY A 720 13.38 1.09 -14.42
C GLY A 720 13.36 -0.43 -14.20
N VAL A 721 12.28 -0.94 -13.60
CA VAL A 721 12.09 -2.37 -13.28
C VAL A 721 10.91 -2.94 -14.08
N ALA A 722 10.86 -4.28 -14.24
CA ALA A 722 9.76 -4.92 -14.96
C ALA A 722 8.53 -5.20 -14.06
N ASP A 723 8.76 -5.27 -12.75
CA ASP A 723 7.78 -5.55 -11.69
C ASP A 723 8.40 -5.00 -10.39
N THR A 724 7.63 -4.30 -9.56
CA THR A 724 8.10 -3.80 -8.26
C THR A 724 8.56 -4.93 -7.32
N ALA A 725 8.16 -6.19 -7.57
CA ALA A 725 8.70 -7.39 -6.91
C ALA A 725 10.21 -7.64 -7.18
N ASP A 726 10.80 -6.95 -8.16
CA ASP A 726 12.21 -7.07 -8.55
C ASP A 726 13.09 -5.87 -8.14
N CYS A 727 12.54 -4.90 -7.41
CA CYS A 727 13.30 -3.76 -6.87
C CYS A 727 14.45 -4.19 -5.95
N THR A 728 15.56 -3.46 -6.02
CA THR A 728 16.61 -3.50 -4.99
C THR A 728 16.13 -2.87 -3.69
N PRO A 729 16.82 -3.08 -2.54
CA PRO A 729 16.45 -2.41 -1.29
C PRO A 729 16.39 -0.87 -1.43
N ASP A 730 17.38 -0.25 -2.08
CA ASP A 730 17.40 1.20 -2.30
C ASP A 730 16.21 1.67 -3.17
N GLN A 731 15.83 0.90 -4.19
CA GLN A 731 14.66 1.20 -5.02
C GLN A 731 13.35 1.01 -4.24
N MET A 732 13.28 -0.01 -3.38
CA MET A 732 12.13 -0.23 -2.51
C MET A 732 11.96 0.92 -1.52
N GLN A 733 13.05 1.45 -0.96
CA GLN A 733 12.98 2.53 0.02
C GLN A 733 12.34 3.81 -0.55
N LYS A 734 12.54 4.11 -1.83
CA LYS A 734 11.86 5.22 -2.52
C LYS A 734 10.34 5.10 -2.53
N LEU A 735 9.80 3.88 -2.46
CA LEU A 735 8.35 3.67 -2.37
C LEU A 735 7.80 3.94 -0.96
N TYR A 736 8.66 4.18 0.02
CA TYR A 736 8.34 4.40 1.43
C TYR A 736 8.91 5.74 1.92
N MET A 737 9.02 6.71 1.01
CA MET A 737 9.54 8.05 1.28
C MET A 737 8.55 9.10 0.79
N THR A 738 7.93 9.82 1.71
CA THR A 738 7.12 11.01 1.44
C THR A 738 7.95 12.26 1.75
N ASP A 739 7.30 13.39 1.97
CA ASP A 739 7.90 14.65 2.36
C ASP A 739 7.12 15.28 3.52
N PHE A 740 7.76 16.26 4.15
CA PHE A 740 7.12 17.11 5.14
C PHE A 740 7.58 18.56 5.00
N PHE A 741 6.78 19.47 5.55
CA PHE A 741 7.25 20.79 5.94
C PHE A 741 6.72 21.20 7.30
N ILE A 742 7.48 22.05 7.98
CA ILE A 742 7.07 22.76 9.20
C ILE A 742 7.21 24.24 8.92
N TRP A 743 6.10 24.96 8.97
CA TRP A 743 6.04 26.40 8.81
C TRP A 743 5.60 27.06 10.11
N ALA A 744 6.13 28.24 10.43
CA ALA A 744 5.56 29.08 11.47
C ALA A 744 5.34 30.52 11.01
N ASN A 745 4.33 31.17 11.60
CA ASN A 745 4.05 32.59 11.35
C ASN A 745 5.00 33.54 12.10
N TYR A 746 6.03 33.01 12.76
CA TYR A 746 7.12 33.72 13.39
C TYR A 746 8.48 33.21 12.88
N PRO A 747 9.58 33.97 13.03
CA PRO A 747 10.89 33.55 12.54
C PRO A 747 11.37 32.22 13.17
N VAL A 748 11.61 31.21 12.34
CA VAL A 748 12.12 29.89 12.76
C VAL A 748 13.60 29.69 12.44
N ALA A 749 14.13 30.31 11.37
CA ALA A 749 15.57 30.36 11.02
C ALA A 749 16.36 29.08 11.35
N MET A 750 15.95 27.96 10.76
CA MET A 750 16.55 26.64 10.92
C MET A 750 16.83 26.03 9.54
N PRO A 751 17.86 25.17 9.41
CA PRO A 751 18.14 24.51 8.14
C PRO A 751 17.14 23.38 7.87
N ASP A 752 17.03 23.01 6.59
CA ASP A 752 16.30 21.82 6.15
C ASP A 752 16.90 20.54 6.76
N ILE A 753 16.06 19.55 7.01
CA ILE A 753 16.48 18.21 7.44
C ILE A 753 16.47 17.32 6.19
N GLU A 754 17.63 16.80 5.78
CA GLU A 754 17.71 16.02 4.54
C GLU A 754 16.86 14.73 4.60
N HIS A 755 17.02 13.91 5.64
CA HIS A 755 16.31 12.65 5.80
C HIS A 755 15.89 12.42 7.24
N ILE A 756 14.62 12.08 7.47
CA ILE A 756 14.09 11.79 8.80
C ILE A 756 13.01 10.71 8.75
N SER A 757 12.97 9.84 9.76
CA SER A 757 11.86 8.91 9.94
C SER A 757 10.69 9.52 10.69
N LEU A 758 9.48 9.10 10.36
CA LEU A 758 8.26 9.68 10.90
C LEU A 758 8.16 9.65 12.44
N ASN A 759 8.74 8.64 13.09
CA ASN A 759 8.80 8.55 14.55
C ASN A 759 9.57 9.71 15.22
N TYR A 760 10.38 10.48 14.47
CA TYR A 760 11.09 11.65 14.99
C TYR A 760 10.37 12.97 14.73
N LEU A 761 9.41 13.02 13.81
CA LEU A 761 8.88 14.28 13.29
C LEU A 761 8.14 15.11 14.36
N SER A 762 7.40 14.48 15.27
CA SER A 762 6.75 15.19 16.38
C SER A 762 7.74 15.84 17.36
N THR A 763 8.94 15.29 17.50
CA THR A 763 10.05 15.91 18.26
C THR A 763 10.51 17.20 17.59
N VAL A 764 10.60 17.22 16.26
CA VAL A 764 10.96 18.43 15.49
C VAL A 764 9.87 19.50 15.66
N VAL A 765 8.60 19.12 15.59
CA VAL A 765 7.46 20.05 15.82
C VAL A 765 7.57 20.73 17.19
N MET A 766 7.86 19.97 18.25
CA MET A 766 8.05 20.51 19.59
C MET A 766 9.24 21.47 19.68
N GLN A 767 10.36 21.14 19.01
CA GLN A 767 11.54 22.02 18.94
C GLN A 767 11.24 23.34 18.22
N VAL A 768 10.49 23.31 17.10
CA VAL A 768 10.07 24.50 16.35
C VAL A 768 9.06 25.35 17.14
N ALA A 769 8.16 24.69 17.87
CA ALA A 769 7.22 25.34 18.77
C ALA A 769 7.89 25.96 20.02
N GLY A 770 9.16 25.64 20.28
CA GLY A 770 9.87 26.10 21.48
C GLY A 770 9.34 25.48 22.77
N ILE A 771 8.66 24.34 22.68
CA ILE A 771 8.15 23.60 23.84
C ILE A 771 9.25 22.65 24.33
N PRO A 772 9.51 22.57 25.65
CA PRO A 772 10.48 21.62 26.17
C PRO A 772 10.14 20.19 25.75
N LEU A 773 11.18 19.37 25.60
CA LEU A 773 11.02 17.97 25.23
C LEU A 773 10.82 17.09 26.47
N THR A 774 10.11 15.97 26.29
CA THR A 774 10.06 14.89 27.27
C THR A 774 11.37 14.11 27.27
N GLU A 775 11.60 13.27 28.30
CA GLU A 775 12.79 12.40 28.32
C GLU A 775 12.78 11.42 27.14
N TYR A 776 11.60 10.91 26.76
CA TYR A 776 11.47 10.08 25.57
C TYR A 776 11.87 10.82 24.29
N GLN A 777 11.40 12.06 24.11
CA GLN A 777 11.77 12.86 22.95
C GLN A 777 13.26 13.20 22.93
N LEU A 778 13.88 13.46 24.08
CA LEU A 778 15.33 13.63 24.18
C LEU A 778 16.08 12.36 23.77
N PHE A 779 15.63 11.19 24.22
CA PHE A 779 16.15 9.91 23.76
C PHE A 779 16.03 9.75 22.24
N LEU A 780 14.88 10.10 21.66
CA LEU A 780 14.66 10.06 20.21
C LEU A 780 15.67 10.93 19.45
N THR A 781 16.06 12.08 20.01
CA THR A 781 17.11 12.91 19.38
C THR A 781 18.48 12.22 19.33
N ASN A 782 18.82 11.45 20.37
CA ASN A 782 20.04 10.64 20.39
C ASN A 782 19.94 9.46 19.43
N MET A 783 18.78 8.81 19.34
CA MET A 783 18.55 7.75 18.36
C MET A 783 18.72 8.24 16.93
N TYR A 784 18.20 9.43 16.60
CA TYR A 784 18.37 10.03 15.28
C TYR A 784 19.85 10.28 14.90
N ARG A 785 20.72 10.65 15.86
CA ARG A 785 22.17 10.81 15.60
C ARG A 785 22.84 9.54 15.09
N GLU A 786 22.34 8.38 15.51
CA GLU A 786 22.86 7.10 15.08
C GLU A 786 22.11 6.58 13.85
N TYR A 787 20.79 6.72 13.83
CA TYR A 787 19.90 6.18 12.81
C TYR A 787 18.83 7.20 12.38
N PRO A 788 19.14 8.09 11.42
CA PRO A 788 18.15 9.03 10.87
C PRO A 788 16.96 8.32 10.19
N ILE A 789 17.23 7.15 9.59
CA ILE A 789 16.25 6.32 8.90
C ILE A 789 16.02 5.03 9.70
N LEU A 790 14.81 4.84 10.23
CA LEU A 790 14.38 3.78 11.14
C LEU A 790 12.95 3.31 10.77
N THR A 791 12.82 2.57 9.67
CA THR A 791 11.52 2.10 9.16
C THR A 791 11.48 0.59 9.00
N THR A 792 10.28 0.00 8.87
CA THR A 792 10.13 -1.44 8.63
C THR A 792 10.77 -1.95 7.32
N VAL A 793 11.03 -1.06 6.37
CA VAL A 793 11.55 -1.37 5.04
C VAL A 793 13.00 -0.97 4.80
N GLY A 794 13.61 -0.22 5.72
CA GLY A 794 14.99 0.17 5.59
C GLY A 794 15.50 0.96 6.78
N LEU A 795 16.81 0.85 6.97
CA LEU A 795 17.54 1.46 8.06
C LEU A 795 18.82 2.06 7.50
N ALA A 796 19.10 3.32 7.83
CA ALA A 796 20.34 3.97 7.47
C ALA A 796 20.99 4.57 8.71
N ASP A 797 22.30 4.39 8.83
CA ASP A 797 23.08 5.06 9.86
C ASP A 797 23.40 6.51 9.47
N SER A 798 23.98 7.27 10.39
CA SER A 798 24.42 8.65 10.15
C SER A 798 25.59 8.81 9.17
N GLU A 799 26.22 7.72 8.73
CA GLU A 799 27.17 7.74 7.62
C GLU A 799 26.47 7.61 6.25
N GLY A 800 25.14 7.46 6.24
CA GLY A 800 24.35 7.24 5.04
C GLY A 800 24.47 5.82 4.48
N ASN A 801 25.02 4.88 5.26
CA ASN A 801 25.07 3.49 4.84
C ASN A 801 23.67 2.89 5.01
N TYR A 802 23.09 2.44 3.90
CA TYR A 802 21.87 1.63 3.96
C TYR A 802 22.22 0.24 4.51
N ILE A 803 21.82 0.00 5.75
CA ILE A 803 22.15 -1.23 6.48
C ILE A 803 21.12 -2.32 6.17
N GLY A 804 19.85 -1.95 5.91
CA GLY A 804 18.78 -2.87 5.53
C GLY A 804 18.61 -4.04 6.51
N GLY A 805 17.91 -3.85 7.63
CA GLY A 805 17.68 -4.92 8.61
C GLY A 805 16.82 -4.45 9.77
N THR A 806 15.89 -5.29 10.26
CA THR A 806 15.62 -5.33 11.71
C THR A 806 16.84 -5.93 12.43
N ASP A 807 17.40 -7.01 11.86
CA ASP A 807 18.40 -7.87 12.50
C ASP A 807 19.78 -7.20 12.71
N LEU A 808 19.99 -5.98 12.20
CA LEU A 808 21.28 -5.30 12.20
C LEU A 808 21.43 -4.28 13.34
N VAL A 809 20.33 -3.75 13.87
CA VAL A 809 20.32 -2.92 15.08
C VAL A 809 20.03 -3.72 16.36
N THR A 810 19.44 -4.92 16.22
CA THR A 810 19.18 -5.82 17.35
C THR A 810 20.47 -6.21 18.05
N GLY A 811 20.68 -5.68 19.25
CA GLY A 811 21.88 -5.91 20.08
C GLY A 811 22.79 -4.69 20.27
N THR A 812 22.45 -3.53 19.69
CA THR A 812 23.05 -2.25 20.10
C THR A 812 22.38 -1.76 21.39
N ASP A 813 23.13 -1.06 22.23
CA ASP A 813 22.61 -0.56 23.51
C ASP A 813 21.46 0.45 23.27
N ILE A 814 21.61 1.34 22.28
CA ILE A 814 20.57 2.33 21.95
C ILE A 814 19.27 1.68 21.44
N TRP A 815 19.35 0.61 20.64
CA TRP A 815 18.16 -0.12 20.20
C TRP A 815 17.49 -0.89 21.33
N ASN A 816 18.28 -1.46 22.24
CA ASN A 816 17.77 -2.12 23.45
C ASN A 816 16.98 -1.12 24.30
N TYR A 817 17.48 0.12 24.44
CA TYR A 817 16.81 1.19 25.17
C TYR A 817 15.51 1.60 24.50
N TYR A 818 15.54 1.80 23.18
CA TYR A 818 14.34 2.10 22.39
C TYR A 818 13.27 1.02 22.59
N SER A 819 13.66 -0.25 22.43
CA SER A 819 12.73 -1.38 22.53
C SER A 819 12.10 -1.51 23.91
N VAL A 820 12.84 -1.18 24.98
CA VAL A 820 12.31 -1.17 26.36
C VAL A 820 11.32 -0.03 26.57
N LEU A 821 11.68 1.18 26.11
CA LEU A 821 10.82 2.37 26.23
C LEU A 821 9.54 2.23 25.42
N GLU A 822 9.62 1.80 24.16
CA GLU A 822 8.45 1.55 23.32
C GLU A 822 7.57 0.44 23.90
N TYR A 823 8.17 -0.66 24.39
CA TYR A 823 7.40 -1.73 25.01
C TYR A 823 6.65 -1.25 26.26
N ASN A 824 7.31 -0.46 27.12
CA ASN A 824 6.68 0.13 28.31
C ASN A 824 5.55 1.10 27.94
N ASN A 825 5.73 1.90 26.87
CA ASN A 825 4.72 2.86 26.44
C ASN A 825 3.46 2.19 25.86
N VAL A 826 3.62 1.09 25.10
CA VAL A 826 2.52 0.49 24.35
C VAL A 826 1.86 -0.70 25.06
N PHE A 827 2.60 -1.49 25.84
CA PHE A 827 2.12 -2.77 26.37
C PHE A 827 1.93 -2.82 27.89
N GLU A 828 2.41 -1.84 28.64
CA GLU A 828 2.22 -1.79 30.09
C GLU A 828 1.12 -0.80 30.47
N GLU A 829 0.20 -1.23 31.34
CA GLU A 829 -0.86 -0.38 31.87
C GLU A 829 -0.51 0.16 33.27
N GLU A 830 -0.26 -0.73 34.23
CA GLU A 830 0.00 -0.38 35.63
C GLU A 830 1.46 0.08 35.85
N ASP A 831 2.39 -0.46 35.06
CA ASP A 831 3.83 -0.22 35.17
C ASP A 831 4.36 0.75 34.08
N ARG A 832 3.48 1.46 33.35
CA ARG A 832 3.89 2.51 32.40
C ARG A 832 4.56 3.66 33.14
N TYR A 833 5.75 4.06 32.71
CA TYR A 833 6.49 5.12 33.38
C TYR A 833 6.17 6.51 32.83
N ASN A 834 5.03 7.06 33.26
CA ASN A 834 4.44 8.30 32.74
C ASN A 834 5.39 9.51 32.71
N ALA A 835 6.30 9.62 33.68
CA ALA A 835 7.23 10.76 33.76
C ALA A 835 8.10 10.91 32.49
N VAL A 836 8.40 9.80 31.82
CA VAL A 836 9.27 9.75 30.64
C VAL A 836 8.55 10.23 29.38
N PHE A 837 7.25 9.94 29.27
CA PHE A 837 6.46 10.15 28.05
C PHE A 837 5.52 11.36 28.13
N ASP A 838 4.99 11.66 29.32
CA ASP A 838 3.79 12.49 29.46
C ASP A 838 4.09 13.94 29.88
N TYR A 839 5.28 14.24 30.41
CA TYR A 839 5.65 15.56 30.93
C TYR A 839 6.96 16.09 30.35
N PRO A 840 6.96 17.32 29.80
CA PRO A 840 8.19 17.97 29.39
C PRO A 840 9.12 18.30 30.57
N LEU A 841 10.43 18.20 30.36
CA LEU A 841 11.41 18.61 31.37
C LEU A 841 11.34 20.12 31.65
N GLY A 842 11.51 20.50 32.93
CA GLY A 842 11.57 21.91 33.35
C GLY A 842 10.22 22.66 33.28
N MET A 843 9.10 21.99 33.00
CA MET A 843 7.82 22.68 32.76
C MET A 843 7.23 23.36 34.01
N ALA A 844 7.60 22.91 35.21
CA ALA A 844 7.23 23.57 36.47
C ALA A 844 7.78 25.01 36.59
N GLU A 845 8.96 25.27 36.02
CA GLU A 845 9.60 26.59 36.00
C GLU A 845 8.93 27.57 35.02
N LEU A 846 8.36 27.04 33.94
CA LEU A 846 7.66 27.78 32.89
C LEU A 846 6.23 28.17 33.29
N LEU A 847 5.50 27.24 33.89
CA LEU A 847 4.12 27.46 34.32
C LEU A 847 4.01 28.25 35.63
N ASN A 848 5.04 28.25 36.48
CA ASN A 848 5.01 28.96 37.77
C ASN A 848 6.39 29.50 38.22
N PRO A 849 6.89 30.62 37.65
CA PRO A 849 8.24 31.14 37.93
C PRO A 849 8.48 31.55 39.39
N ASP A 850 7.43 31.81 40.17
CA ASP A 850 7.54 32.20 41.59
C ASP A 850 7.70 31.02 42.55
N GLN A 851 7.37 29.79 42.15
CA GLN A 851 7.57 28.57 42.96
C GLN A 851 8.93 27.91 42.72
N ALA A 852 9.46 27.96 41.50
CA ALA A 852 10.72 27.29 41.16
C ALA A 852 11.95 27.86 41.87
N ARG A 853 11.90 29.13 42.30
CA ARG A 853 12.95 29.71 43.17
C ARG A 853 12.89 29.23 44.62
N GLY A 854 11.84 28.49 45.00
CA GLY A 854 11.62 27.98 46.36
C GLY A 854 11.76 26.46 46.51
N SER A 855 11.91 25.70 45.43
CA SER A 855 11.89 24.23 45.44
C SER A 855 13.28 23.60 45.32
N GLN A 856 14.20 23.97 46.22
CA GLN A 856 15.35 23.10 46.56
C GLN A 856 15.05 22.11 47.71
N GLU A 857 13.81 22.07 48.20
CA GLU A 857 13.32 21.04 49.11
C GLU A 857 11.91 20.65 48.70
N ILE A 858 11.75 19.52 47.99
CA ILE A 858 10.47 18.80 47.93
C ILE A 858 10.70 17.47 48.64
N ASP A 859 9.79 17.20 49.57
CA ASP A 859 9.81 16.18 50.61
C ASP A 859 10.20 14.78 50.09
N MET A 860 11.31 14.26 50.62
CA MET A 860 11.49 12.82 50.73
C MET A 860 10.40 12.27 51.66
N VAL A 861 9.72 11.23 51.18
CA VAL A 861 8.82 10.34 51.92
C VAL A 861 9.29 10.14 53.38
N PRO A 862 8.40 10.20 54.39
CA PRO A 862 8.83 10.05 55.78
C PRO A 862 9.39 8.64 56.00
N ALA A 863 10.68 8.57 56.32
CA ALA A 863 11.33 7.35 56.78
C ALA A 863 10.61 6.83 58.04
N ALA A 864 10.15 5.59 57.99
CA ALA A 864 9.67 4.87 59.16
C ALA A 864 10.79 4.82 60.21
N SER A 865 10.53 5.42 61.37
CA SER A 865 11.42 5.42 62.52
C SER A 865 11.39 4.05 63.21
N GLU A 866 12.44 3.25 63.01
CA GLU A 866 12.86 2.27 64.01
C GLU A 866 14.10 2.82 64.74
N GLU A 867 13.89 3.34 65.95
CA GLU A 867 14.98 3.63 66.89
C GLU A 867 15.50 2.32 67.53
N PRO A 868 16.82 2.11 67.64
CA PRO A 868 17.39 1.00 68.38
C PRO A 868 17.49 1.36 69.87
N SER A 869 16.68 0.73 70.72
CA SER A 869 16.86 0.80 72.17
C SER A 869 17.97 -0.16 72.61
N ILE A 870 19.16 0.37 72.91
CA ILE A 870 20.20 -0.36 73.66
C ILE A 870 19.78 -0.35 75.13
N GLN A 871 19.36 -1.52 75.65
CA GLN A 871 19.23 -1.74 77.10
C GLN A 871 20.59 -2.18 77.68
N THR A 872 21.02 -1.45 78.68
CA THR A 872 22.14 -1.78 79.57
C THR A 872 21.76 -2.89 80.56
N GLU A 873 22.68 -3.85 80.68
CA GLU A 873 22.91 -4.88 81.71
C GLU A 873 21.95 -4.96 82.92
N GLU A 874 21.44 -6.17 83.21
CA GLU A 874 21.96 -6.99 84.31
C GLU A 874 21.37 -8.41 84.32
N SER A 875 22.16 -9.32 84.87
CA SER A 875 21.97 -10.75 85.08
C SER A 875 20.70 -11.16 85.84
N GLU A 876 20.10 -12.30 85.48
CA GLU A 876 19.85 -13.40 86.43
C GLU A 876 19.30 -14.67 85.73
N VAL A 877 20.07 -15.76 85.89
CA VAL A 877 19.67 -17.15 86.21
C VAL A 877 18.24 -17.61 85.87
N GLY A 878 18.15 -18.66 85.03
CA GLY A 878 16.96 -19.49 84.87
C GLY A 878 17.03 -20.41 83.67
#